data_AF-A0A9D5NWG5-F1
#
_entry.id   AF-A0A9D5NWG5-F1
#
_cell.length_a   1.000
_cell.length_b   1.000
_cell.length_c   1.000
_cell.angle_alpha   90.00
_cell.angle_beta   90.00
_cell.angle_gamma   90.00
#
_symmetry.space_group_name_H-M   'P 1'
#
loop_
_entity.id
_entity.type
_entity.pdbx_description
1 polymer ?
#
loop_
_entity_poly.entity_id
_entity_poly.type
_entity_poly.pdbx_seq_one_letter_code
_entity_poly.pdbx_strand_id
1 'polypeptide(L)'
;MFMIDIKKTALMAAMLCQSLLGSAQFRVGNGDDSSLRKLQFTEMAITNLYVDSVDEKKLVEDAIRGMLDKLDPHSSYLTPKEVKSLNEPLNGNFEGIGVQFNMIEDTLLVIQPVTNGPSEKVGILAGDRIVLVNDTAIAGVKMAKEEIMKRLRGPKGTTVHLGVVRQGIKDMLKFTVVRDKIPVKSIDATYMIRPGIGYIRIGNFGATTHQEFLESLDKLREQGMTDLILDLQENGGGYLKAAVDIAEEFLQKDDLIVYTEGRRVPRTEYTANGGGAFQTGKVVVLVDGYTASAAEIVTGAIQDQDRGIVVGRRTFGKGLVQRPIDLPDGSMIRLTIAHYYTPSGRCIQKPYTKGGNKDYAMDMLNRLKSGELTNADSVHFADSLKYETLRKHRVVYGGGGIMPDEFVPLDTTLYTKYHRELAAKGIVIQQNLRYVDNHRKELQGRWTSFADFKANYEVPQALIDAVVAEGEKQDVKPRDEAEKAKTLPYLRVQLKALIARDLWDMSEYFSVFNEQSAMVKKALEVLAGDDTFWLGADISGTSELEARGVQLYNAQGEPRENTVLMREYGLNAARFRVWVNPKDGFSSKEDVLKLALRAKAQGMAIMIDFHYSDWWADPAKQNIPKAWQQMNYEQMRKALAQHTRETLQLLKDNGIDVKWVQVGNETTHGFLWPMARAEEQMQHYAGLTQAGYDAVKEIYPQAVCIVHLDAACDLKRYQFIFDGLKQYGAKWDMIGLSVYPYWDIDSKLTKDEDETLTKAIANINALYKTYQTPLMIVETGYDADRPEAGKKWLKRLISAARTQTDGHCKGVFYWAPEAEGQYRLGAFRNHRPTAIMDAFKDY
;
A
#
# COMPACT_ATOMS: atom_id res chain seq x y z
N MET A 1 -55.70 -16.56 23.67
CA MET A 1 -55.31 -17.57 22.67
C MET A 1 -54.11 -17.00 21.91
N PHE A 2 -52.94 -17.55 22.24
CA PHE A 2 -51.57 -17.32 21.75
C PHE A 2 -51.31 -16.39 20.54
N MET A 3 -50.52 -15.31 20.75
CA MET A 3 -49.38 -14.86 19.91
C MET A 3 -48.95 -13.41 20.22
N ILE A 4 -48.49 -13.11 21.45
CA ILE A 4 -47.72 -11.88 21.74
C ILE A 4 -46.76 -12.17 22.90
N ASP A 5 -45.53 -12.62 22.62
CA ASP A 5 -44.30 -12.30 23.41
C ASP A 5 -43.07 -13.14 22.97
N ILE A 6 -42.52 -12.86 21.78
CA ILE A 6 -41.22 -13.46 21.36
C ILE A 6 -40.15 -12.38 21.07
N LYS A 7 -40.52 -11.09 20.98
CA LYS A 7 -39.55 -10.01 20.72
C LYS A 7 -38.98 -9.32 21.98
N LYS A 8 -39.60 -9.47 23.15
CA LYS A 8 -39.06 -8.94 24.42
C LYS A 8 -38.06 -9.87 25.11
N THR A 9 -38.12 -11.16 24.83
CA THR A 9 -37.19 -12.17 25.38
C THR A 9 -35.82 -12.18 24.69
N ALA A 10 -35.72 -11.77 23.42
CA ALA A 10 -34.44 -11.68 22.70
C ALA A 10 -33.56 -10.50 23.19
N LEU A 11 -34.16 -9.37 23.60
CA LEU A 11 -33.41 -8.22 24.11
C LEU A 11 -32.93 -8.42 25.56
N MET A 12 -33.65 -9.21 26.36
CA MET A 12 -33.20 -9.62 27.70
C MET A 12 -32.13 -10.72 27.65
N ALA A 13 -32.12 -11.57 26.62
CA ALA A 13 -31.07 -12.58 26.43
C ALA A 13 -29.70 -11.97 26.05
N ALA A 14 -29.68 -10.83 25.34
CA ALA A 14 -28.44 -10.12 25.00
C ALA A 14 -27.81 -9.39 26.20
N MET A 15 -28.59 -9.02 27.22
CA MET A 15 -28.06 -8.50 28.50
C MET A 15 -27.70 -9.62 29.49
N LEU A 16 -28.30 -10.82 29.39
CA LEU A 16 -27.99 -11.95 30.29
C LEU A 16 -26.86 -12.88 29.79
N CYS A 17 -26.46 -12.84 28.52
CA CYS A 17 -25.35 -13.68 28.04
C CYS A 17 -23.94 -13.13 28.37
N GLN A 18 -23.82 -11.97 29.03
CA GLN A 18 -22.54 -11.51 29.60
C GLN A 18 -22.28 -12.04 31.02
N SER A 19 -23.24 -12.71 31.66
CA SER A 19 -23.09 -13.19 33.06
C SER A 19 -22.64 -14.65 33.20
N LEU A 20 -22.21 -15.32 32.13
CA LEU A 20 -21.77 -16.73 32.16
C LEU A 20 -20.31 -16.95 31.74
N LEU A 21 -19.43 -15.99 32.06
CA LEU A 21 -17.99 -16.25 32.15
C LEU A 21 -17.63 -16.37 33.64
N GLY A 22 -17.11 -17.53 34.01
CA GLY A 22 -16.83 -18.03 35.37
C GLY A 22 -16.71 -16.98 36.48
N SER A 23 -17.54 -17.15 37.51
CA SER A 23 -17.50 -16.42 38.77
C SER A 23 -16.13 -16.58 39.45
N ALA A 24 -15.17 -15.73 39.09
CA ALA A 24 -13.99 -15.53 39.91
C ALA A 24 -14.46 -14.81 41.19
N GLN A 25 -14.69 -15.57 42.26
CA GLN A 25 -15.02 -15.01 43.58
C GLN A 25 -13.97 -13.96 43.96
N PHE A 26 -14.40 -12.71 44.13
CA PHE A 26 -13.58 -11.68 44.75
C PHE A 26 -13.29 -12.11 46.20
N ARG A 27 -12.07 -12.58 46.45
CA ARG A 27 -11.60 -12.84 47.82
C ARG A 27 -11.32 -11.50 48.50
N VAL A 28 -12.21 -11.07 49.39
CA VAL A 28 -11.96 -9.97 50.33
C VAL A 28 -11.32 -10.59 51.58
N GLY A 29 -10.04 -10.31 51.81
CA GLY A 29 -9.34 -10.74 53.02
C GLY A 29 -9.67 -9.82 54.19
N ASN A 30 -10.49 -10.29 55.13
CA ASN A 30 -10.89 -9.57 56.34
C ASN A 30 -9.91 -9.81 57.51
N GLY A 31 -8.60 -9.63 57.30
CA GLY A 31 -7.61 -9.61 58.39
C GLY A 31 -7.49 -8.23 59.04
N ASP A 32 -7.01 -8.17 60.29
CA ASP A 32 -6.87 -6.92 61.04
C ASP A 32 -5.86 -5.91 60.45
N ASP A 33 -4.95 -6.36 59.58
CA ASP A 33 -3.96 -5.55 58.87
C ASP A 33 -4.30 -5.36 57.37
N SER A 34 -5.58 -5.10 57.08
CA SER A 34 -6.09 -4.98 55.71
C SER A 34 -5.77 -3.62 55.09
N SER A 35 -5.12 -3.61 53.91
CA SER A 35 -4.89 -2.39 53.12
C SER A 35 -6.18 -1.61 52.80
N LEU A 36 -7.33 -2.30 52.74
CA LEU A 36 -8.63 -1.66 52.54
C LEU A 36 -9.04 -0.84 53.77
N ARG A 37 -8.82 -1.37 54.98
CA ARG A 37 -9.06 -0.62 56.22
C ARG A 37 -8.17 0.61 56.32
N LYS A 38 -6.91 0.50 55.86
CA LYS A 38 -5.98 1.65 55.82
C LYS A 38 -6.49 2.78 54.91
N LEU A 39 -7.04 2.47 53.74
CA LEU A 39 -7.66 3.45 52.85
C LEU A 39 -8.88 4.12 53.51
N GLN A 40 -9.78 3.32 54.08
CA GLN A 40 -10.97 3.83 54.78
C GLN A 40 -10.60 4.74 55.95
N PHE A 41 -9.63 4.35 56.78
CA PHE A 41 -9.16 5.18 57.89
C PHE A 41 -8.52 6.49 57.40
N THR A 42 -7.78 6.45 56.29
CA THR A 42 -7.16 7.65 55.71
C THR A 42 -8.22 8.64 55.24
N GLU A 43 -9.24 8.17 54.52
CA GLU A 43 -10.38 8.99 54.09
C GLU A 43 -11.11 9.60 55.30
N MET A 44 -11.44 8.79 56.31
CA MET A 44 -12.07 9.26 57.54
C MET A 44 -11.21 10.31 58.28
N ALA A 45 -9.90 10.13 58.36
CA ALA A 45 -9.00 11.08 59.00
C ALA A 45 -8.96 12.42 58.23
N ILE A 46 -8.94 12.40 56.90
CA ILE A 46 -8.97 13.63 56.08
C ILE A 46 -10.31 14.35 56.28
N THR A 47 -11.43 13.65 56.13
CA THR A 47 -12.77 14.27 56.24
C THR A 47 -13.01 14.89 57.63
N ASN A 48 -12.50 14.28 58.71
CA ASN A 48 -12.80 14.74 60.07
C ASN A 48 -11.73 15.65 60.69
N LEU A 49 -10.49 15.62 60.22
CA LEU A 49 -9.36 16.28 60.88
C LEU A 49 -8.62 17.29 59.99
N TYR A 50 -8.88 17.33 58.68
CA TYR A 50 -8.25 18.32 57.80
C TYR A 50 -8.78 19.73 58.08
N VAL A 51 -7.92 20.74 57.95
CA VAL A 51 -8.19 22.12 58.38
C VAL A 51 -9.21 22.86 57.51
N ASP A 52 -9.35 22.46 56.24
CA ASP A 52 -10.25 23.08 55.27
C ASP A 52 -11.34 22.10 54.78
N SER A 53 -12.39 22.62 54.13
CA SER A 53 -13.41 21.77 53.48
C SER A 53 -12.82 20.97 52.31
N VAL A 54 -13.16 19.69 52.21
CA VAL A 54 -12.71 18.79 51.13
C VAL A 54 -13.86 18.32 50.24
N ASP A 55 -13.56 18.07 48.97
CA ASP A 55 -14.45 17.36 48.04
C ASP A 55 -14.13 15.86 48.11
N GLU A 56 -14.87 15.13 48.95
CA GLU A 56 -14.64 13.70 49.20
C GLU A 56 -14.73 12.87 47.91
N LYS A 57 -15.65 13.20 47.01
CA LYS A 57 -15.79 12.48 45.72
C LYS A 57 -14.53 12.61 44.90
N LYS A 58 -14.01 13.84 44.78
CA LYS A 58 -12.78 14.10 44.04
C LYS A 58 -11.57 13.40 44.68
N LEU A 59 -11.48 13.38 46.02
CA LEU A 59 -10.40 12.66 46.72
C LEU A 59 -10.42 11.15 46.43
N VAL A 60 -11.60 10.54 46.44
CA VAL A 60 -11.75 9.12 46.08
C VAL A 60 -11.36 8.88 44.62
N GLU A 61 -11.81 9.72 43.69
CA GLU A 61 -11.40 9.62 42.28
C GLU A 61 -9.88 9.71 42.11
N ASP A 62 -9.24 10.67 42.79
CA ASP A 62 -7.79 10.89 42.71
C ASP A 62 -7.02 9.73 43.35
N ALA A 63 -7.53 9.13 44.44
CA ALA A 63 -6.98 7.92 45.02
C ALA A 63 -7.07 6.72 44.07
N ILE A 64 -8.22 6.52 43.41
CA ILE A 64 -8.41 5.47 42.39
C ILE A 64 -7.43 5.67 41.24
N ARG A 65 -7.34 6.89 40.68
CA ARG A 65 -6.38 7.22 39.62
C ARG A 65 -4.94 6.93 40.05
N GLY A 66 -4.58 7.31 41.28
CA GLY A 66 -3.25 7.06 41.85
C GLY A 66 -2.90 5.57 41.96
N MET A 67 -3.88 4.71 42.32
CA MET A 67 -3.68 3.26 42.34
C MET A 67 -3.48 2.68 40.94
N LEU A 68 -4.28 3.11 39.98
CA LEU A 68 -4.24 2.60 38.60
C LEU A 68 -2.96 3.04 37.86
N ASP A 69 -2.48 4.26 38.10
CA ASP A 69 -1.23 4.81 37.55
C ASP A 69 0.01 3.94 37.86
N LYS A 70 -0.02 3.15 38.94
CA LYS A 70 1.06 2.24 39.33
C LYS A 70 1.00 0.86 38.67
N LEU A 71 -0.04 0.57 37.89
CA LEU A 71 -0.20 -0.73 37.23
C LEU A 71 0.42 -0.74 35.84
N ASP A 72 -0.13 0.08 34.95
CA ASP A 72 0.22 0.15 33.52
C ASP A 72 -0.30 1.48 32.92
N PRO A 73 0.17 1.90 31.73
CA PRO A 73 -0.21 3.18 31.13
C PRO A 73 -1.63 3.25 30.54
N HIS A 74 -2.41 2.17 30.58
CA HIS A 74 -3.74 2.08 29.97
C HIS A 74 -4.86 1.91 30.99
N SER A 75 -4.56 1.31 32.15
CA SER A 75 -5.51 1.14 33.25
C SER A 75 -5.94 2.50 33.79
N SER A 76 -7.23 2.80 33.73
CA SER A 76 -7.73 4.17 33.95
C SER A 76 -9.12 4.19 34.59
N TYR A 77 -9.43 5.31 35.25
CA TYR A 77 -10.75 5.64 35.78
C TYR A 77 -11.40 6.70 34.89
N LEU A 78 -12.67 6.50 34.56
CA LEU A 78 -13.48 7.37 33.72
C LEU A 78 -14.70 7.81 34.50
N THR A 79 -14.92 9.12 34.59
CA THR A 79 -16.16 9.71 35.12
C THR A 79 -17.36 9.35 34.23
N PRO A 80 -18.62 9.46 34.70
CA PRO A 80 -19.80 9.14 33.88
C PRO A 80 -19.86 9.90 32.55
N LYS A 81 -19.37 11.16 32.55
CA LYS A 81 -19.28 11.99 31.35
C LYS A 81 -18.25 11.45 30.35
N GLU A 82 -17.11 11.00 30.85
CA GLU A 82 -16.04 10.42 30.03
C GLU A 82 -16.44 9.05 29.47
N VAL A 83 -17.13 8.22 30.26
CA VAL A 83 -17.70 6.93 29.81
C VAL A 83 -18.63 7.14 28.61
N LYS A 84 -19.56 8.10 28.72
CA LYS A 84 -20.46 8.43 27.61
C LYS A 84 -19.70 8.88 26.37
N SER A 85 -18.72 9.76 26.54
CA SER A 85 -17.92 10.31 25.44
C SER A 85 -17.08 9.23 24.74
N LEU A 86 -16.57 8.26 25.50
CA LEU A 86 -15.78 7.13 24.98
C LEU A 86 -16.63 6.14 24.19
N ASN A 87 -17.86 5.86 24.64
CA ASN A 87 -18.73 4.85 24.04
C ASN A 87 -19.49 5.36 22.80
N GLU A 88 -19.80 6.66 22.72
CA GLU A 88 -20.52 7.25 21.58
C GLU A 88 -19.95 6.87 20.20
N PRO A 89 -18.64 7.05 19.90
CA PRO A 89 -18.10 6.69 18.59
C PRO A 89 -18.08 5.19 18.32
N LEU A 90 -18.11 4.36 19.37
CA LEU A 90 -18.06 2.89 19.25
C LEU A 90 -19.45 2.28 19.08
N ASN A 91 -20.50 2.92 19.59
CA ASN A 91 -21.88 2.44 19.47
C ASN A 91 -22.45 2.55 18.05
N GLY A 92 -21.73 3.20 17.12
CA GLY A 92 -22.16 3.43 15.75
C GLY A 92 -23.31 4.45 15.62
N ASN A 93 -23.72 5.09 16.72
CA ASN A 93 -24.66 6.20 16.71
C ASN A 93 -24.57 7.09 17.95
N PHE A 94 -25.02 8.34 17.81
CA PHE A 94 -25.33 9.23 18.93
C PHE A 94 -26.70 9.89 18.72
N GLU A 95 -27.25 10.53 19.74
CA GLU A 95 -28.56 11.19 19.65
C GLU A 95 -28.41 12.72 19.51
N GLY A 96 -29.04 13.29 18.48
CA GLY A 96 -28.94 14.72 18.17
C GLY A 96 -29.69 15.15 16.93
N ILE A 97 -29.30 16.29 16.36
CA ILE A 97 -29.98 16.88 15.19
C ILE A 97 -29.45 16.37 13.84
N GLY A 98 -28.29 15.70 13.81
CA GLY A 98 -27.73 15.13 12.59
C GLY A 98 -27.16 16.17 11.61
N VAL A 99 -26.18 16.95 12.06
CA VAL A 99 -25.39 17.84 11.20
C VAL A 99 -23.91 17.63 11.41
N GLN A 100 -23.15 17.65 10.33
CA GLN A 100 -21.72 17.93 10.35
C GLN A 100 -21.53 19.45 10.31
N PHE A 101 -20.66 19.99 11.15
CA PHE A 101 -20.48 21.42 11.27
C PHE A 101 -19.03 21.78 11.54
N ASN A 102 -18.69 23.03 11.25
CA ASN A 102 -17.48 23.66 11.72
C ASN A 102 -17.80 25.03 12.33
N MET A 103 -16.91 25.53 13.17
CA MET A 103 -17.00 26.88 13.70
C MET A 103 -16.23 27.81 12.76
N ILE A 104 -16.92 28.78 12.18
CA ILE A 104 -16.28 29.89 11.48
C ILE A 104 -16.46 31.12 12.35
N GLU A 105 -15.34 31.69 12.77
CA GLU A 105 -15.30 32.77 13.77
C GLU A 105 -15.97 32.31 15.07
N ASP A 106 -17.18 32.75 15.36
CA ASP A 106 -17.97 32.34 16.52
C ASP A 106 -19.33 31.72 16.17
N THR A 107 -19.52 31.35 14.91
CA THR A 107 -20.80 30.88 14.37
C THR A 107 -20.68 29.44 13.88
N LEU A 108 -21.68 28.62 14.20
CA LEU A 108 -21.77 27.24 13.73
C LEU A 108 -22.23 27.22 12.28
N LEU A 109 -21.32 26.84 11.37
CA LEU A 109 -21.60 26.59 9.96
C LEU A 109 -21.91 25.11 9.75
N VAL A 110 -23.08 24.81 9.19
CA VAL A 110 -23.44 23.47 8.73
C VAL A 110 -22.63 23.15 7.48
N ILE A 111 -21.74 22.18 7.57
CA ILE A 111 -21.01 21.64 6.42
C ILE A 111 -21.97 20.81 5.58
N GLN A 112 -22.67 19.88 6.22
CA GLN A 112 -23.67 19.03 5.57
C GLN A 112 -24.63 18.45 6.63
N PRO A 113 -25.94 18.38 6.36
CA PRO A 113 -26.84 17.57 7.17
C PRO A 113 -26.57 16.08 6.90
N VAL A 114 -26.78 15.23 7.92
CA VAL A 114 -26.68 13.78 7.73
C VAL A 114 -27.82 13.32 6.84
N THR A 115 -27.52 12.55 5.79
CA THR A 115 -28.52 12.01 4.86
C THR A 115 -29.58 11.19 5.59
N ASN A 116 -30.84 11.44 5.27
CA ASN A 116 -32.04 10.95 5.95
C ASN A 116 -32.13 11.33 7.46
N GLY A 117 -31.28 12.25 7.92
CA GLY A 117 -31.20 12.70 9.29
C GLY A 117 -32.25 13.77 9.65
N PRO A 118 -32.41 14.09 10.94
CA PRO A 118 -33.44 15.03 11.40
C PRO A 118 -33.34 16.42 10.78
N SER A 119 -32.13 16.97 10.66
CA SER A 119 -31.91 18.31 10.09
C SER A 119 -32.23 18.36 8.59
N GLU A 120 -31.87 17.32 7.83
CA GLU A 120 -32.21 17.25 6.40
C GLU A 120 -33.73 17.22 6.20
N LYS A 121 -34.45 16.42 7.00
CA LYS A 121 -35.92 16.27 6.92
C LYS A 121 -36.69 17.57 7.12
N VAL A 122 -36.15 18.48 7.92
CA VAL A 122 -36.77 19.80 8.17
C VAL A 122 -36.28 20.88 7.19
N GLY A 123 -35.35 20.55 6.28
CA GLY A 123 -34.86 21.46 5.25
C GLY A 123 -33.65 22.31 5.64
N ILE A 124 -32.86 21.90 6.64
CA ILE A 124 -31.53 22.48 6.89
C ILE A 124 -30.58 22.01 5.79
N LEU A 125 -29.78 22.93 5.26
CA LEU A 125 -28.91 22.71 4.10
C LEU A 125 -27.44 23.01 4.45
N ALA A 126 -26.52 22.52 3.62
CA ALA A 126 -25.12 22.92 3.65
C ALA A 126 -24.99 24.45 3.46
N GLY A 127 -24.14 25.09 4.26
CA GLY A 127 -23.96 26.56 4.28
C GLY A 127 -24.84 27.30 5.29
N ASP A 128 -25.81 26.63 5.92
CA ASP A 128 -26.64 27.21 6.96
C ASP A 128 -25.83 27.57 8.21
N ARG A 129 -26.15 28.71 8.83
CA ARG A 129 -25.53 29.15 10.09
C ARG A 129 -26.54 29.02 11.22
N ILE A 130 -26.27 28.15 12.20
CA ILE A 130 -27.12 28.04 13.40
C ILE A 130 -26.69 29.14 14.36
N VAL A 131 -27.59 30.10 14.60
CA VAL A 131 -27.33 31.29 15.44
C VAL A 131 -28.08 31.26 16.77
N LEU A 132 -29.18 30.49 16.85
CA LEU A 132 -30.02 30.34 18.03
C LEU A 132 -30.33 28.86 18.27
N VAL A 133 -30.25 28.41 19.52
CA VAL A 133 -30.68 27.09 19.97
C VAL A 133 -31.63 27.24 21.15
N ASN A 134 -32.88 26.82 20.95
CA ASN A 134 -34.03 27.17 21.78
C ASN A 134 -34.10 28.69 21.95
N ASP A 135 -34.03 29.17 23.19
CA ASP A 135 -34.09 30.61 23.51
C ASP A 135 -32.72 31.23 23.71
N THR A 136 -31.64 30.52 23.35
CA THR A 136 -30.26 30.97 23.59
C THR A 136 -29.54 31.26 22.28
N ALA A 137 -29.01 32.48 22.13
CA ALA A 137 -28.08 32.82 21.06
C ALA A 137 -26.76 32.07 21.25
N ILE A 138 -26.28 31.41 20.20
CA ILE A 138 -25.01 30.68 20.20
C ILE A 138 -23.93 31.37 19.36
N ALA A 139 -24.33 32.22 18.41
CA ALA A 139 -23.43 33.08 17.63
C ALA A 139 -23.27 34.45 18.31
N GLY A 140 -22.12 35.11 18.14
CA GLY A 140 -21.85 36.44 18.73
C GLY A 140 -21.43 36.43 20.20
N VAL A 141 -21.51 35.29 20.88
CA VAL A 141 -21.34 35.17 22.35
C VAL A 141 -20.11 34.36 22.77
N LYS A 142 -19.27 33.94 21.81
CA LYS A 142 -18.08 33.09 22.05
C LYS A 142 -18.36 31.86 22.91
N MET A 143 -19.53 31.24 22.72
CA MET A 143 -19.92 30.04 23.45
C MET A 143 -18.95 28.88 23.13
N ALA A 144 -18.49 28.17 24.16
CA ALA A 144 -17.62 27.02 23.98
C ALA A 144 -18.30 25.92 23.13
N LYS A 145 -17.53 25.27 22.26
CA LYS A 145 -18.03 24.22 21.34
C LYS A 145 -18.76 23.11 22.09
N GLU A 146 -18.24 22.69 23.24
CA GLU A 146 -18.82 21.64 24.08
C GLU A 146 -20.20 22.03 24.60
N GLU A 147 -20.40 23.31 24.91
CA GLU A 147 -21.67 23.84 25.38
C GLU A 147 -22.71 23.93 24.26
N ILE A 148 -22.28 24.31 23.05
CA ILE A 148 -23.14 24.25 21.85
C ILE A 148 -23.57 22.79 21.60
N MET A 149 -22.64 21.85 21.67
CA MET A 149 -22.93 20.42 21.46
C MET A 149 -23.92 19.86 22.47
N LYS A 150 -23.81 20.23 23.75
CA LYS A 150 -24.78 19.82 24.78
C LYS A 150 -26.20 20.29 24.47
N ARG A 151 -26.35 21.46 23.84
CA ARG A 151 -27.66 22.05 23.48
C ARG A 151 -28.24 21.39 22.24
N LEU A 152 -27.41 21.05 21.26
CA LEU A 152 -27.83 20.37 20.03
C LEU A 152 -28.15 18.90 20.26
N ARG A 153 -27.41 18.23 21.17
CA ARG A 153 -27.66 16.84 21.57
C ARG A 153 -28.74 16.75 22.64
N GLY A 154 -29.30 15.55 22.77
CA GLY A 154 -30.36 15.27 23.73
C GLY A 154 -31.06 13.95 23.41
N PRO A 155 -31.89 13.44 24.33
CA PRO A 155 -32.55 12.15 24.15
C PRO A 155 -33.37 12.09 22.87
N LYS A 156 -33.37 10.94 22.21
CA LYS A 156 -34.23 10.68 21.05
C LYS A 156 -35.69 11.06 21.34
N GLY A 157 -36.34 11.70 20.36
CA GLY A 157 -37.73 12.13 20.44
C GLY A 157 -37.93 13.49 21.12
N THR A 158 -36.90 14.04 21.77
CA THR A 158 -36.95 15.42 22.28
C THR A 158 -36.79 16.43 21.15
N THR A 159 -37.40 17.59 21.30
CA THR A 159 -37.37 18.66 20.29
C THR A 159 -36.30 19.70 20.62
N VAL A 160 -35.75 20.32 19.59
CA VAL A 160 -34.93 21.53 19.68
C VAL A 160 -35.36 22.53 18.62
N HIS A 161 -35.48 23.80 19.02
CA HIS A 161 -35.81 24.89 18.11
C HIS A 161 -34.53 25.58 17.67
N LEU A 162 -34.33 25.75 16.37
CA LEU A 162 -33.12 26.34 15.80
C LEU A 162 -33.48 27.62 15.04
N GLY A 163 -32.73 28.69 15.31
CA GLY A 163 -32.70 29.88 14.47
C GLY A 163 -31.50 29.79 13.53
N VAL A 164 -31.77 29.88 12.22
CA VAL A 164 -30.81 29.64 11.16
C VAL A 164 -30.76 30.82 10.20
N VAL A 165 -29.54 31.26 9.87
CA VAL A 165 -29.28 32.24 8.82
C VAL A 165 -28.77 31.53 7.58
N ARG A 166 -29.45 31.73 6.45
CA ARG A 166 -29.11 31.15 5.15
C ARG A 166 -28.69 32.23 4.17
N GLN A 167 -27.55 32.05 3.51
CA GLN A 167 -27.05 33.03 2.54
C GLN A 167 -28.06 33.26 1.41
N GLY A 168 -28.34 34.52 1.11
CA GLY A 168 -29.33 34.93 0.10
C GLY A 168 -30.77 35.05 0.62
N ILE A 169 -31.03 34.70 1.88
CA ILE A 169 -32.32 34.92 2.55
C ILE A 169 -32.12 35.96 3.66
N LYS A 170 -32.91 37.05 3.63
CA LYS A 170 -32.76 38.16 4.59
C LYS A 170 -33.25 37.80 5.99
N ASP A 171 -34.32 37.02 6.09
CA ASP A 171 -34.95 36.69 7.36
C ASP A 171 -34.32 35.45 8.00
N MET A 172 -34.32 35.42 9.34
CA MET A 172 -33.91 34.25 10.10
C MET A 172 -34.96 33.13 9.94
N LEU A 173 -34.51 31.97 9.48
CA LEU A 173 -35.32 30.77 9.37
C LEU A 173 -35.46 30.10 10.73
N LYS A 174 -36.64 29.58 11.03
CA LYS A 174 -36.91 28.83 12.27
C LYS A 174 -37.20 27.38 11.94
N PHE A 175 -36.45 26.47 12.54
CA PHE A 175 -36.63 25.03 12.38
C PHE A 175 -36.95 24.37 13.72
N THR A 176 -37.87 23.43 13.71
CA THR A 176 -38.18 22.57 14.86
C THR A 176 -37.67 21.18 14.54
N VAL A 177 -36.56 20.78 15.16
CA VAL A 177 -35.90 19.50 14.89
C VAL A 177 -36.22 18.52 16.01
N VAL A 178 -36.76 17.35 15.66
CA VAL A 178 -36.92 16.24 16.60
C VAL A 178 -35.63 15.43 16.60
N ARG A 179 -34.94 15.34 17.74
CA ARG A 179 -33.70 14.59 17.85
C ARG A 179 -33.92 13.11 17.57
N ASP A 180 -33.00 12.51 16.83
CA ASP A 180 -33.01 11.07 16.52
C ASP A 180 -31.60 10.49 16.66
N LYS A 181 -31.50 9.18 16.50
CA LYS A 181 -30.22 8.48 16.39
C LYS A 181 -29.56 8.85 15.06
N ILE A 182 -28.34 9.33 15.15
CA ILE A 182 -27.48 9.73 14.04
C ILE A 182 -26.40 8.67 13.90
N PRO A 183 -26.29 7.99 12.75
CA PRO A 183 -25.25 6.99 12.53
C PRO A 183 -23.86 7.65 12.57
N VAL A 184 -22.91 6.99 13.21
CA VAL A 184 -21.49 7.31 13.16
C VAL A 184 -20.84 6.21 12.35
N LYS A 185 -20.46 6.53 11.12
CA LYS A 185 -19.78 5.58 10.23
C LYS A 185 -18.38 5.32 10.76
N SER A 186 -17.95 4.07 10.66
CA SER A 186 -16.60 3.61 10.94
C SER A 186 -15.70 3.62 9.70
N ILE A 187 -16.31 3.51 8.52
CA ILE A 187 -15.62 3.58 7.22
C ILE A 187 -15.53 5.05 6.76
N ASP A 188 -14.31 5.58 6.71
CA ASP A 188 -14.04 6.97 6.31
C ASP A 188 -14.07 7.14 4.79
N ALA A 189 -13.67 6.11 4.03
CA ALA A 189 -13.61 6.16 2.58
C ALA A 189 -13.76 4.79 1.92
N THR A 190 -14.47 4.76 0.79
CA THR A 190 -14.55 3.59 -0.10
C THR A 190 -14.64 4.01 -1.57
N TYR A 191 -13.66 3.61 -2.38
CA TYR A 191 -13.61 3.93 -3.82
C TYR A 191 -12.62 3.04 -4.59
N MET A 192 -12.79 2.96 -5.92
CA MET A 192 -11.80 2.35 -6.81
C MET A 192 -10.60 3.28 -6.97
N ILE A 193 -9.42 2.87 -6.50
CA ILE A 193 -8.22 3.69 -6.59
C ILE A 193 -7.54 3.56 -7.96
N ARG A 194 -7.60 2.38 -8.55
CA ARG A 194 -7.16 2.04 -9.91
C ARG A 194 -8.10 0.96 -10.47
N PRO A 195 -8.14 0.70 -11.80
CA PRO A 195 -8.88 -0.43 -12.34
C PRO A 195 -8.49 -1.73 -11.62
N GLY A 196 -9.46 -2.51 -11.15
CA GLY A 196 -9.22 -3.74 -10.39
C GLY A 196 -8.82 -3.55 -8.93
N ILE A 197 -8.45 -2.35 -8.48
CA ILE A 197 -7.97 -2.11 -7.11
C ILE A 197 -8.95 -1.22 -6.34
N GLY A 198 -9.56 -1.79 -5.32
CA GLY A 198 -10.40 -1.08 -4.37
C GLY A 198 -9.57 -0.50 -3.22
N TYR A 199 -10.10 0.54 -2.60
CA TYR A 199 -9.53 1.15 -1.39
C TYR A 199 -10.64 1.33 -0.35
N ILE A 200 -10.41 0.82 0.86
CA ILE A 200 -11.28 1.01 2.02
C ILE A 200 -10.46 1.55 3.18
N ARG A 201 -10.91 2.65 3.78
CA ARG A 201 -10.31 3.23 5.00
C ARG A 201 -11.23 3.03 6.19
N ILE A 202 -10.73 2.39 7.24
CA ILE A 202 -11.44 2.21 8.51
C ILE A 202 -10.87 3.18 9.54
N GLY A 203 -11.67 4.15 10.02
CA GLY A 203 -11.24 5.13 11.00
C GLY A 203 -11.27 4.61 12.45
N ASN A 204 -12.21 3.72 12.77
CA ASN A 204 -12.32 3.06 14.07
C ASN A 204 -13.05 1.71 13.98
N PHE A 205 -13.00 0.91 15.05
CA PHE A 205 -13.74 -0.36 15.14
C PHE A 205 -14.94 -0.22 16.09
N GLY A 206 -16.07 0.22 15.55
CA GLY A 206 -17.36 0.32 16.23
C GLY A 206 -18.27 -0.91 16.03
N ALA A 207 -19.49 -0.81 16.53
CA ALA A 207 -20.49 -1.87 16.49
C ALA A 207 -21.01 -2.18 15.07
N THR A 208 -20.93 -1.22 14.15
CA THR A 208 -21.44 -1.32 12.77
C THR A 208 -20.34 -1.56 11.73
N THR A 209 -19.07 -1.55 12.12
CA THR A 209 -17.92 -1.57 11.19
C THR A 209 -17.93 -2.77 10.25
N HIS A 210 -18.26 -3.97 10.76
CA HIS A 210 -18.30 -5.19 9.94
C HIS A 210 -19.34 -5.10 8.83
N GLN A 211 -20.55 -4.64 9.15
CA GLN A 211 -21.60 -4.44 8.15
C GLN A 211 -21.21 -3.39 7.12
N GLU A 212 -20.69 -2.23 7.55
CA GLU A 212 -20.25 -1.16 6.65
C GLU A 212 -19.10 -1.61 5.72
N PHE A 213 -18.23 -2.49 6.21
CA PHE A 213 -17.15 -3.08 5.44
C PHE A 213 -17.67 -4.05 4.36
N LEU A 214 -18.63 -4.90 4.68
CA LEU A 214 -19.28 -5.79 3.70
C LEU A 214 -19.99 -4.98 2.60
N GLU A 215 -20.75 -3.95 2.97
CA GLU A 215 -21.39 -3.03 2.03
C GLU A 215 -20.36 -2.34 1.11
N SER A 216 -19.19 -1.99 1.67
CA SER A 216 -18.08 -1.42 0.90
C SER A 216 -17.44 -2.42 -0.06
N LEU A 217 -17.25 -3.68 0.36
CA LEU A 217 -16.73 -4.74 -0.50
C LEU A 217 -17.67 -5.02 -1.66
N ASP A 218 -18.97 -5.15 -1.41
CA ASP A 218 -19.98 -5.42 -2.44
C ASP A 218 -19.99 -4.29 -3.48
N LYS A 219 -20.02 -3.03 -3.03
CA LYS A 219 -19.94 -1.85 -3.90
C LYS A 219 -18.69 -1.86 -4.79
N LEU A 220 -17.52 -2.22 -4.24
CA LEU A 220 -16.27 -2.23 -5.00
C LEU A 220 -16.20 -3.41 -5.98
N ARG A 221 -16.76 -4.57 -5.62
CA ARG A 221 -16.86 -5.73 -6.52
C ARG A 221 -17.76 -5.46 -7.71
N GLU A 222 -18.90 -4.81 -7.49
CA GLU A 222 -19.78 -4.36 -8.58
C GLU A 222 -19.04 -3.41 -9.54
N GLN A 223 -18.02 -2.71 -9.07
CA GLN A 223 -17.14 -1.83 -9.86
C GLN A 223 -15.91 -2.54 -10.45
N GLY A 224 -15.80 -3.87 -10.28
CA GLY A 224 -14.72 -4.68 -10.85
C GLY A 224 -13.47 -4.84 -9.99
N MET A 225 -13.55 -4.62 -8.67
CA MET A 225 -12.44 -4.86 -7.75
C MET A 225 -12.03 -6.35 -7.70
N THR A 226 -10.74 -6.60 -7.86
CA THR A 226 -10.06 -7.89 -7.64
C THR A 226 -9.09 -7.86 -6.48
N ASP A 227 -8.51 -6.69 -6.18
CA ASP A 227 -7.49 -6.49 -5.15
C ASP A 227 -7.88 -5.32 -4.23
N LEU A 228 -7.40 -5.33 -2.99
CA LEU A 228 -7.81 -4.35 -1.97
C LEU A 228 -6.61 -3.70 -1.27
N ILE A 229 -6.65 -2.38 -1.15
CA ILE A 229 -5.90 -1.62 -0.14
C ILE A 229 -6.82 -1.37 1.06
N LEU A 230 -6.45 -1.94 2.21
CA LEU A 230 -7.11 -1.70 3.49
C LEU A 230 -6.30 -0.69 4.30
N ASP A 231 -6.83 0.52 4.47
CA ASP A 231 -6.15 1.59 5.20
C ASP A 231 -6.60 1.66 6.66
N LEU A 232 -5.65 1.39 7.56
CA LEU A 232 -5.79 1.45 9.02
C LEU A 232 -4.88 2.51 9.66
N GLN A 233 -4.30 3.42 8.87
CA GLN A 233 -3.51 4.54 9.39
C GLN A 233 -4.38 5.41 10.30
N GLU A 234 -3.83 5.89 11.41
CA GLU A 234 -4.54 6.70 12.42
C GLU A 234 -5.72 6.01 13.12
N ASN A 235 -5.93 4.71 12.90
CA ASN A 235 -6.99 3.95 13.57
C ASN A 235 -6.52 3.45 14.95
N GLY A 236 -6.99 4.11 16.01
CA GLY A 236 -6.67 3.77 17.40
C GLY A 236 -7.31 2.47 17.94
N GLY A 237 -8.08 1.77 17.11
CA GLY A 237 -8.74 0.51 17.43
C GLY A 237 -10.23 0.66 17.76
N GLY A 238 -10.70 -0.12 18.74
CA GLY A 238 -12.12 -0.20 19.11
C GLY A 238 -12.48 -1.57 19.66
N TYR A 239 -13.63 -2.10 19.28
CA TYR A 239 -14.09 -3.41 19.75
C TYR A 239 -13.29 -4.56 19.12
N LEU A 240 -12.79 -5.46 19.98
CA LEU A 240 -12.06 -6.66 19.57
C LEU A 240 -12.90 -7.53 18.62
N LYS A 241 -14.19 -7.71 18.92
CA LYS A 241 -15.07 -8.54 18.09
C LYS A 241 -15.18 -8.00 16.66
N ALA A 242 -15.32 -6.68 16.49
CA ALA A 242 -15.33 -6.06 15.17
C ALA A 242 -14.03 -6.31 14.40
N ALA A 243 -12.86 -6.28 15.05
CA ALA A 243 -11.60 -6.65 14.41
C ALA A 243 -11.53 -8.13 14.04
N VAL A 244 -12.03 -9.03 14.89
CA VAL A 244 -12.12 -10.46 14.57
C VAL A 244 -13.01 -10.68 13.35
N ASP A 245 -14.18 -10.04 13.31
CA ASP A 245 -15.13 -10.16 12.21
C ASP A 245 -14.55 -9.61 10.90
N ILE A 246 -13.83 -8.49 10.94
CA ILE A 246 -13.12 -7.96 9.76
C ILE A 246 -11.99 -8.88 9.31
N ALA A 247 -11.19 -9.43 10.23
CA ALA A 247 -10.09 -10.34 9.88
C ALA A 247 -10.61 -11.65 9.26
N GLU A 248 -11.75 -12.15 9.75
CA GLU A 248 -12.43 -13.33 9.21
C GLU A 248 -12.74 -13.21 7.72
N GLU A 249 -13.07 -12.01 7.25
CA GLU A 249 -13.37 -11.75 5.83
C GLU A 249 -12.23 -12.12 4.88
N PHE A 250 -10.99 -12.14 5.37
CA PHE A 250 -9.79 -12.38 4.55
C PHE A 250 -9.23 -13.79 4.68
N LEU A 251 -9.56 -14.51 5.76
CA LEU A 251 -8.81 -15.68 6.19
C LEU A 251 -9.51 -17.00 5.87
N GLN A 252 -8.72 -18.06 5.76
CA GLN A 252 -9.23 -19.39 5.46
C GLN A 252 -9.86 -20.01 6.71
N LYS A 253 -10.65 -21.06 6.52
CA LYS A 253 -11.23 -21.80 7.64
C LYS A 253 -10.13 -22.29 8.59
N ASP A 254 -10.38 -22.16 9.89
CA ASP A 254 -9.52 -22.58 11.00
C ASP A 254 -8.22 -21.76 11.14
N ASP A 255 -8.00 -20.73 10.31
CA ASP A 255 -6.91 -19.77 10.50
C ASP A 255 -7.12 -19.04 11.84
N LEU A 256 -6.12 -19.10 12.71
CA LEU A 256 -6.07 -18.29 13.92
C LEU A 256 -6.02 -16.80 13.55
N ILE A 257 -6.87 -16.00 14.19
CA ILE A 257 -6.92 -14.54 14.02
C ILE A 257 -6.11 -13.89 15.15
N VAL A 258 -6.45 -14.24 16.40
CA VAL A 258 -5.83 -13.71 17.61
C VAL A 258 -6.13 -14.63 18.77
N TYR A 259 -5.26 -14.67 19.77
CA TYR A 259 -5.61 -15.25 21.07
C TYR A 259 -5.26 -14.30 22.21
N THR A 260 -5.96 -14.45 23.33
CA THR A 260 -5.78 -13.65 24.54
C THR A 260 -5.43 -14.53 25.71
N GLU A 261 -4.56 -14.07 26.61
CA GLU A 261 -4.14 -14.83 27.80
C GLU A 261 -3.72 -13.87 28.92
N GLY A 262 -4.13 -14.17 30.16
CA GLY A 262 -3.82 -13.34 31.32
C GLY A 262 -3.62 -14.15 32.59
N ARG A 263 -3.05 -13.52 33.63
CA ARG A 263 -2.73 -14.18 34.90
C ARG A 263 -3.92 -14.92 35.55
N ARG A 264 -5.13 -14.38 35.38
CA ARG A 264 -6.39 -14.93 35.92
C ARG A 264 -7.44 -15.14 34.83
N VAL A 265 -7.05 -15.00 33.57
CA VAL A 265 -7.94 -15.11 32.41
C VAL A 265 -7.41 -16.24 31.53
N PRO A 266 -8.17 -17.34 31.37
CA PRO A 266 -7.72 -18.46 30.58
C PRO A 266 -7.52 -18.05 29.12
N ARG A 267 -6.66 -18.81 28.42
CA ARG A 267 -6.42 -18.61 26.99
C ARG A 267 -7.73 -18.71 26.21
N THR A 268 -8.01 -17.71 25.38
CA THR A 268 -9.18 -17.68 24.48
C THR A 268 -8.69 -17.41 23.07
N GLU A 269 -9.04 -18.29 22.13
CA GLU A 269 -8.66 -18.20 20.72
C GLU A 269 -9.84 -17.77 19.86
N TYR A 270 -9.55 -16.96 18.84
CA TYR A 270 -10.50 -16.57 17.82
C TYR A 270 -9.98 -17.07 16.48
N THR A 271 -10.71 -17.95 15.82
CA THR A 271 -10.37 -18.54 14.53
C THR A 271 -11.40 -18.17 13.48
N ALA A 272 -10.97 -18.06 12.22
CA ALA A 272 -11.87 -17.81 11.10
C ALA A 272 -12.72 -19.06 10.80
N ASN A 273 -14.00 -18.87 10.52
CA ASN A 273 -14.91 -19.98 10.19
C ASN A 273 -14.86 -20.41 8.71
N GLY A 274 -14.17 -19.65 7.86
CA GLY A 274 -14.01 -19.91 6.42
C GLY A 274 -15.10 -19.30 5.52
N GLY A 275 -16.05 -18.53 6.05
CA GLY A 275 -17.13 -17.88 5.30
C GLY A 275 -16.83 -16.45 4.83
N GLY A 276 -15.56 -16.02 4.90
CA GLY A 276 -15.17 -14.64 4.61
C GLY A 276 -15.43 -14.22 3.17
N ALA A 277 -15.87 -12.98 2.99
CA ALA A 277 -16.23 -12.44 1.70
C ALA A 277 -15.02 -12.27 0.78
N PHE A 278 -13.82 -11.94 1.27
CA PHE A 278 -12.65 -11.56 0.47
C PHE A 278 -11.41 -12.43 0.73
N GLN A 279 -11.59 -13.75 0.62
CA GLN A 279 -10.52 -14.74 0.82
C GLN A 279 -9.53 -14.84 -0.35
N THR A 280 -9.89 -14.33 -1.53
CA THR A 280 -9.05 -14.32 -2.75
C THR A 280 -8.71 -12.88 -3.17
N GLY A 281 -7.74 -12.72 -4.09
CA GLY A 281 -7.21 -11.42 -4.48
C GLY A 281 -6.09 -10.92 -3.56
N LYS A 282 -5.28 -9.98 -4.03
CA LYS A 282 -4.18 -9.40 -3.24
C LYS A 282 -4.73 -8.39 -2.23
N VAL A 283 -4.12 -8.36 -1.05
CA VAL A 283 -4.46 -7.41 0.02
C VAL A 283 -3.19 -6.71 0.48
N VAL A 284 -3.23 -5.38 0.52
CA VAL A 284 -2.23 -4.56 1.20
C VAL A 284 -2.88 -3.80 2.36
N VAL A 285 -2.27 -3.87 3.54
CA VAL A 285 -2.72 -3.14 4.73
C VAL A 285 -1.82 -1.94 4.96
N LEU A 286 -2.38 -0.73 4.99
CA LEU A 286 -1.63 0.49 5.32
C LEU A 286 -1.70 0.76 6.82
N VAL A 287 -0.55 1.01 7.44
CA VAL A 287 -0.45 1.27 8.89
C VAL A 287 0.56 2.37 9.22
N ASP A 288 0.37 3.02 10.37
CA ASP A 288 1.31 4.01 10.89
C ASP A 288 1.44 3.91 12.42
N GLY A 289 2.21 4.84 13.01
CA GLY A 289 2.46 4.87 14.46
C GLY A 289 1.25 5.13 15.34
N TYR A 290 0.09 5.44 14.75
CA TYR A 290 -1.18 5.65 15.45
C TYR A 290 -2.15 4.47 15.29
N THR A 291 -1.90 3.55 14.34
CA THR A 291 -2.60 2.27 14.25
C THR A 291 -2.42 1.48 15.55
N ALA A 292 -3.51 1.12 16.25
CA ALA A 292 -3.44 0.51 17.57
C ALA A 292 -4.54 -0.54 17.84
N SER A 293 -4.26 -1.46 18.78
CA SER A 293 -5.26 -2.37 19.37
C SER A 293 -6.02 -3.20 18.33
N ALA A 294 -7.33 -2.99 18.18
CA ALA A 294 -8.17 -3.74 17.23
C ALA A 294 -7.63 -3.67 15.79
N ALA A 295 -7.07 -2.52 15.37
CA ALA A 295 -6.44 -2.38 14.06
C ALA A 295 -5.16 -3.23 13.93
N GLU A 296 -4.39 -3.38 15.02
CA GLU A 296 -3.21 -4.24 15.06
C GLU A 296 -3.61 -5.73 15.06
N ILE A 297 -4.77 -6.10 15.60
CA ILE A 297 -5.29 -7.47 15.49
C ILE A 297 -5.53 -7.83 14.02
N VAL A 298 -6.24 -6.99 13.27
CA VAL A 298 -6.49 -7.24 11.83
C VAL A 298 -5.18 -7.28 11.05
N THR A 299 -4.30 -6.30 11.28
CA THR A 299 -2.99 -6.23 10.62
C THR A 299 -2.15 -7.47 10.89
N GLY A 300 -2.07 -7.90 12.16
CA GLY A 300 -1.26 -9.04 12.58
C GLY A 300 -1.83 -10.36 12.06
N ALA A 301 -3.16 -10.51 12.05
CA ALA A 301 -3.81 -11.68 11.49
C ALA A 301 -3.52 -11.83 9.99
N ILE A 302 -3.63 -10.74 9.22
CA ILE A 302 -3.35 -10.74 7.78
C ILE A 302 -1.86 -10.99 7.50
N GLN A 303 -0.95 -10.36 8.26
CA GLN A 303 0.49 -10.50 8.07
C GLN A 303 0.98 -11.91 8.43
N ASP A 304 0.65 -12.39 9.63
CA ASP A 304 1.14 -13.66 10.15
C ASP A 304 0.59 -14.86 9.35
N GLN A 305 -0.62 -14.75 8.81
CA GLN A 305 -1.20 -15.78 7.94
C GLN A 305 -0.71 -15.70 6.48
N ASP A 306 0.21 -14.78 6.17
CA ASP A 306 0.67 -14.47 4.80
C ASP A 306 -0.47 -14.17 3.82
N ARG A 307 -1.58 -13.63 4.33
CA ARG A 307 -2.76 -13.27 3.53
C ARG A 307 -2.55 -11.95 2.78
N GLY A 308 -1.75 -11.04 3.31
CA GLY A 308 -1.46 -9.74 2.71
C GLY A 308 -0.12 -9.18 3.13
N ILE A 309 0.26 -8.07 2.50
CA ILE A 309 1.50 -7.33 2.79
C ILE A 309 1.15 -6.08 3.59
N VAL A 310 1.91 -5.81 4.64
CA VAL A 310 1.76 -4.61 5.48
C VAL A 310 2.73 -3.54 4.99
N VAL A 311 2.22 -2.36 4.65
CA VAL A 311 3.00 -1.22 4.15
C VAL A 311 2.85 -0.05 5.11
N GLY A 312 3.94 0.64 5.43
CA GLY A 312 3.89 1.89 6.18
C GLY A 312 4.97 2.01 7.25
N ARG A 313 4.58 2.25 8.50
CA ARG A 313 5.51 2.38 9.65
C ARG A 313 5.05 1.52 10.82
N ARG A 314 5.97 1.19 11.73
CA ARG A 314 5.64 0.36 12.90
C ARG A 314 4.49 0.97 13.71
N THR A 315 3.50 0.12 14.01
CA THR A 315 2.26 0.48 14.71
C THR A 315 2.50 0.92 16.17
N PHE A 316 1.44 1.28 16.87
CA PHE A 316 1.52 1.83 18.24
C PHE A 316 2.05 0.83 19.28
N GLY A 317 1.73 -0.46 19.14
CA GLY A 317 2.13 -1.52 20.06
C GLY A 317 1.25 -1.64 21.30
N LYS A 318 -0.08 -1.62 21.15
CA LYS A 318 -1.03 -1.87 22.25
C LYS A 318 -1.54 -3.31 22.17
N GLY A 319 -0.79 -4.23 22.78
CA GLY A 319 -1.06 -5.67 22.91
C GLY A 319 -1.89 -6.07 24.15
N LEU A 320 -2.67 -5.15 24.73
CA LEU A 320 -3.38 -5.34 26.00
C LEU A 320 -4.89 -5.44 25.82
N VAL A 321 -5.51 -6.35 26.57
CA VAL A 321 -6.95 -6.51 26.68
C VAL A 321 -7.43 -5.85 27.97
N GLN A 322 -8.33 -4.89 27.83
CA GLN A 322 -8.92 -4.16 28.94
C GLN A 322 -10.37 -4.56 29.15
N ARG A 323 -10.76 -4.76 30.40
CA ARG A 323 -12.14 -5.02 30.82
C ARG A 323 -12.73 -3.76 31.44
N PRO A 324 -13.88 -3.27 30.95
CA PRO A 324 -14.64 -2.25 31.65
C PRO A 324 -15.28 -2.84 32.92
N ILE A 325 -15.21 -2.10 34.01
CA ILE A 325 -15.84 -2.40 35.30
C ILE A 325 -16.68 -1.19 35.65
N ASP A 326 -17.99 -1.31 35.48
CA ASP A 326 -18.94 -0.25 35.79
C ASP A 326 -19.07 -0.09 37.32
N LEU A 327 -19.13 1.15 37.77
CA LEU A 327 -19.34 1.53 39.16
C LEU A 327 -20.76 2.07 39.38
N PRO A 328 -21.32 1.98 40.60
CA PRO A 328 -22.72 2.34 40.86
C PRO A 328 -23.10 3.80 40.56
N ASP A 329 -22.12 4.70 40.54
CA ASP A 329 -22.30 6.12 40.22
C ASP A 329 -22.26 6.43 38.71
N GLY A 330 -22.13 5.39 37.87
CA GLY A 330 -22.00 5.50 36.42
C GLY A 330 -20.58 5.76 35.93
N SER A 331 -19.60 5.84 36.84
CA SER A 331 -18.18 5.86 36.46
C SER A 331 -17.69 4.45 36.09
N MET A 332 -16.49 4.35 35.52
CA MET A 332 -15.95 3.08 35.04
C MET A 332 -14.45 2.97 35.32
N ILE A 333 -14.01 1.79 35.72
CA ILE A 333 -12.59 1.40 35.69
C ILE A 333 -12.35 0.58 34.42
N ARG A 334 -11.37 1.00 33.60
CA ARG A 334 -10.91 0.24 32.44
C ARG A 334 -9.62 -0.49 32.84
N LEU A 335 -9.74 -1.76 33.24
CA LEU A 335 -8.64 -2.51 33.84
C LEU A 335 -7.99 -3.47 32.83
N THR A 336 -6.67 -3.46 32.73
CA THR A 336 -5.92 -4.45 31.93
C THR A 336 -5.97 -5.84 32.59
N ILE A 337 -6.45 -6.84 31.87
CA ILE A 337 -6.65 -8.21 32.41
C ILE A 337 -5.86 -9.30 31.67
N ALA A 338 -5.47 -9.06 30.42
CA ALA A 338 -4.78 -10.02 29.58
C ALA A 338 -3.91 -9.32 28.51
N HIS A 339 -3.00 -10.06 27.92
CA HIS A 339 -2.34 -9.70 26.66
C HIS A 339 -3.06 -10.40 25.51
N TYR A 340 -2.94 -9.85 24.30
CA TYR A 340 -3.26 -10.60 23.08
C TYR A 340 -2.00 -10.85 22.25
N TYR A 341 -2.09 -11.89 21.44
CA TYR A 341 -1.00 -12.40 20.63
C TYR A 341 -1.51 -12.65 19.22
N THR A 342 -0.69 -12.32 18.24
CA THR A 342 -1.00 -12.57 16.82
C THR A 342 -0.79 -14.06 16.49
N PRO A 343 -1.20 -14.53 15.29
CA PRO A 343 -1.16 -15.97 14.96
C PRO A 343 0.21 -16.63 15.08
N SER A 344 1.31 -15.92 14.79
CA SER A 344 2.68 -16.42 14.98
C SER A 344 3.11 -16.54 16.45
N GLY A 345 2.25 -16.22 17.41
CA GLY A 345 2.51 -16.31 18.85
C GLY A 345 3.26 -15.11 19.43
N ARG A 346 3.42 -14.03 18.67
CA ARG A 346 4.14 -12.83 19.12
C ARG A 346 3.22 -11.88 19.88
N CYS A 347 3.68 -11.44 21.05
CA CYS A 347 3.08 -10.34 21.79
C CYS A 347 3.60 -9.02 21.20
N ILE A 348 2.72 -8.19 20.68
CA ILE A 348 3.09 -6.90 20.08
C ILE A 348 3.09 -5.75 21.10
N GLN A 349 2.82 -6.02 22.38
CA GLN A 349 2.81 -4.98 23.41
C GLN A 349 4.18 -4.31 23.52
N LYS A 350 4.23 -2.98 23.31
CA LYS A 350 5.47 -2.24 23.53
C LYS A 350 5.83 -2.19 25.03
N PRO A 351 7.13 -2.28 25.38
CA PRO A 351 7.59 -2.25 26.76
C PRO A 351 7.08 -1.03 27.53
N TYR A 352 6.81 -1.24 28.81
CA TYR A 352 6.57 -0.15 29.76
C TYR A 352 7.10 -0.53 31.14
N THR A 353 7.57 0.47 31.87
CA THR A 353 7.93 0.35 33.28
C THR A 353 6.71 0.72 34.13
N LYS A 354 6.40 -0.05 35.18
CA LYS A 354 5.29 0.28 36.08
C LYS A 354 5.51 1.65 36.73
N GLY A 355 4.53 2.56 36.59
CA GLY A 355 4.66 3.96 37.02
C GLY A 355 5.52 4.85 36.10
N GLY A 356 6.01 4.32 34.97
CA GLY A 356 6.84 5.01 33.98
C GLY A 356 6.05 5.60 32.81
N ASN A 357 4.88 6.18 33.08
CA ASN A 357 3.93 6.61 32.04
C ASN A 357 4.49 7.71 31.11
N LYS A 358 5.46 8.51 31.59
CA LYS A 358 6.13 9.53 30.79
C LYS A 358 6.91 8.93 29.63
N ASP A 359 7.75 7.93 29.88
CA ASP A 359 8.56 7.32 28.82
C ASP A 359 7.68 6.64 27.76
N TYR A 360 6.59 6.00 28.20
CA TYR A 360 5.59 5.41 27.32
C TYR A 360 4.91 6.44 26.40
N ALA A 361 4.60 7.63 26.93
CA ALA A 361 4.01 8.72 26.16
C ALA A 361 5.02 9.39 25.20
N MET A 362 6.30 9.38 25.54
CA MET A 362 7.38 9.97 24.75
C MET A 362 7.91 9.06 23.63
N ASP A 363 7.39 7.83 23.50
CA ASP A 363 7.82 6.82 22.52
C ASP A 363 7.91 7.38 21.09
N MET A 364 6.89 8.09 20.61
CA MET A 364 6.92 8.66 19.25
C MET A 364 8.06 9.69 19.05
N LEU A 365 8.31 10.53 20.06
CA LEU A 365 9.45 11.46 20.01
C LEU A 365 10.78 10.71 20.07
N ASN A 366 10.87 9.66 20.87
CA ASN A 366 12.07 8.84 21.00
C ASN A 366 12.39 8.12 19.67
N ARG A 367 11.37 7.57 19.00
CA ARG A 367 11.48 6.94 17.67
C ARG A 367 11.88 7.93 16.58
N LEU A 368 11.42 9.18 16.69
CA LEU A 368 11.88 10.25 15.80
C LEU A 368 13.35 10.60 16.05
N LYS A 369 13.74 10.75 17.32
CA LYS A 369 15.13 11.06 17.72
C LYS A 369 16.12 9.95 17.37
N SER A 370 15.70 8.69 17.44
CA SER A 370 16.54 7.54 17.06
C SER A 370 16.65 7.34 15.55
N GLY A 371 15.85 8.06 14.74
CA GLY A 371 15.81 7.92 13.29
C GLY A 371 14.90 6.80 12.78
N GLU A 372 14.27 6.01 13.67
CA GLU A 372 13.39 4.89 13.30
C GLU A 372 12.24 5.31 12.38
N LEU A 373 11.65 6.50 12.60
CA LEU A 373 10.56 6.99 11.76
C LEU A 373 11.03 7.43 10.36
N THR A 374 12.32 7.67 10.16
CA THR A 374 12.89 8.31 8.96
C THR A 374 13.81 7.40 8.15
N ASN A 375 14.33 6.33 8.73
CA ASN A 375 15.28 5.42 8.07
C ASN A 375 15.04 3.96 8.48
N ALA A 376 14.97 3.06 7.49
CA ALA A 376 14.80 1.62 7.70
C ALA A 376 15.97 1.00 8.48
N ASP A 377 17.21 1.45 8.24
CA ASP A 377 18.42 0.95 8.89
C ASP A 377 18.47 1.30 10.38
N SER A 378 17.65 2.25 10.84
CA SER A 378 17.54 2.63 12.25
C SER A 378 16.51 1.79 13.02
N VAL A 379 15.88 0.82 12.37
CA VAL A 379 14.95 -0.11 13.01
C VAL A 379 15.71 -1.32 13.51
N HIS A 380 15.81 -1.47 14.83
CA HIS A 380 16.50 -2.60 15.46
C HIS A 380 15.60 -3.31 16.46
N PHE A 381 15.47 -4.62 16.29
CA PHE A 381 14.82 -5.51 17.25
C PHE A 381 15.84 -6.50 17.79
N ALA A 382 15.69 -6.88 19.05
CA ALA A 382 16.47 -7.99 19.62
C ALA A 382 16.08 -9.31 18.94
N ASP A 383 17.05 -10.21 18.73
CA ASP A 383 16.80 -11.53 18.12
C ASP A 383 15.75 -12.35 18.89
N SER A 384 15.64 -12.14 20.20
CA SER A 384 14.60 -12.78 21.05
C SER A 384 13.17 -12.37 20.69
N LEU A 385 12.99 -11.32 19.90
CA LEU A 385 11.70 -10.84 19.43
C LEU A 385 11.39 -11.29 17.99
N LYS A 386 12.27 -12.10 17.37
CA LYS A 386 12.10 -12.62 16.02
C LYS A 386 11.13 -13.80 16.00
N TYR A 387 10.17 -13.74 15.08
CA TYR A 387 9.19 -14.77 14.77
C TYR A 387 9.12 -14.93 13.25
N GLU A 388 8.32 -15.89 12.80
CA GLU A 388 8.08 -16.13 11.38
C GLU A 388 6.57 -16.16 11.10
N THR A 389 6.18 -15.69 9.92
CA THR A 389 4.82 -15.89 9.41
C THR A 389 4.57 -17.38 9.17
N LEU A 390 3.30 -17.79 9.24
CA LEU A 390 2.92 -19.19 9.33
C LEU A 390 3.05 -19.98 8.02
N ARG A 391 3.11 -19.31 6.86
CA ARG A 391 3.10 -20.01 5.55
C ARG A 391 4.38 -19.78 4.74
N LYS A 392 4.81 -18.54 4.62
CA LYS A 392 5.98 -18.12 3.82
C LYS A 392 7.23 -17.93 4.67
N HIS A 393 7.14 -18.12 5.99
CA HIS A 393 8.26 -17.99 6.91
C HIS A 393 8.99 -16.64 6.81
N ARG A 394 8.24 -15.56 6.54
CA ARG A 394 8.81 -14.21 6.52
C ARG A 394 9.13 -13.78 7.95
N VAL A 395 10.26 -13.11 8.11
CA VAL A 395 10.69 -12.61 9.41
C VAL A 395 9.74 -11.52 9.89
N VAL A 396 9.17 -11.69 11.09
CA VAL A 396 8.32 -10.71 11.76
C VAL A 396 8.76 -10.54 13.22
N TYR A 397 8.34 -9.45 13.87
CA TYR A 397 8.85 -9.09 15.20
C TYR A 397 7.74 -8.82 16.22
N GLY A 398 7.97 -9.23 17.48
CA GLY A 398 7.15 -8.84 18.64
C GLY A 398 7.68 -7.61 19.38
N GLY A 399 7.03 -7.24 20.48
CA GLY A 399 7.57 -6.32 21.49
C GLY A 399 7.53 -4.82 21.15
N GLY A 400 6.76 -4.37 20.16
CA GLY A 400 6.76 -2.95 19.80
C GLY A 400 5.67 -2.52 18.83
N GLY A 401 4.59 -3.28 18.69
CA GLY A 401 3.68 -3.15 17.55
C GLY A 401 4.14 -3.99 16.38
N ILE A 402 3.38 -3.93 15.31
CA ILE A 402 3.61 -4.61 14.05
C ILE A 402 4.56 -3.77 13.21
N MET A 403 5.72 -4.35 12.90
CA MET A 403 6.60 -3.81 11.88
C MET A 403 6.01 -4.14 10.48
N PRO A 404 5.86 -3.15 9.58
CA PRO A 404 5.44 -3.40 8.21
C PRO A 404 6.47 -4.25 7.47
N ASP A 405 6.00 -4.98 6.47
CA ASP A 405 6.84 -5.70 5.52
C ASP A 405 7.59 -4.73 4.61
N GLU A 406 6.90 -3.65 4.21
CA GLU A 406 7.42 -2.59 3.36
C GLU A 406 7.42 -1.27 4.12
N PHE A 407 8.61 -0.89 4.60
CA PHE A 407 8.78 0.33 5.36
C PHE A 407 8.75 1.57 4.46
N VAL A 408 7.93 2.56 4.84
CA VAL A 408 7.84 3.86 4.18
C VAL A 408 8.24 4.96 5.16
N PRO A 409 9.39 5.62 4.95
CA PRO A 409 9.89 6.62 5.89
C PRO A 409 8.95 7.83 6.00
N LEU A 410 9.03 8.53 7.13
CA LEU A 410 8.40 9.83 7.31
C LEU A 410 9.14 10.88 6.49
N ASP A 411 8.47 11.45 5.49
CA ASP A 411 9.00 12.57 4.74
C ASP A 411 8.89 13.87 5.56
N THR A 412 9.94 14.20 6.28
CA THR A 412 10.04 15.44 7.06
C THR A 412 10.25 16.68 6.18
N THR A 413 10.50 16.51 4.87
CA THR A 413 10.75 17.60 3.92
C THR A 413 9.47 18.07 3.23
N LEU A 414 8.48 17.18 3.09
CA LEU A 414 7.15 17.50 2.56
C LEU A 414 6.35 18.41 3.51
N TYR A 415 6.40 18.12 4.81
CA TYR A 415 5.71 18.90 5.84
C TYR A 415 6.64 19.96 6.41
N THR A 416 6.58 21.17 5.86
CA THR A 416 7.37 22.31 6.35
C THR A 416 6.88 22.80 7.72
N LYS A 417 7.70 23.59 8.43
CA LYS A 417 7.25 24.23 9.68
C LYS A 417 6.11 25.20 9.38
N TYR A 418 6.24 25.95 8.30
CA TYR A 418 5.21 26.89 7.84
C TYR A 418 3.86 26.21 7.61
N HIS A 419 3.83 25.07 6.90
CA HIS A 419 2.60 24.29 6.69
C HIS A 419 1.97 23.84 8.01
N ARG A 420 2.78 23.27 8.93
CA ARG A 420 2.30 22.78 10.22
C ARG A 420 1.66 23.88 11.06
N GLU A 421 2.24 25.08 11.08
CA GLU A 421 1.67 26.21 11.83
C GLU A 421 0.36 26.71 11.21
N LEU A 422 0.27 26.79 9.87
CA LEU A 422 -0.98 27.12 9.18
C LEU A 422 -2.09 26.12 9.51
N ALA A 423 -1.76 24.83 9.50
CA ALA A 423 -2.72 23.77 9.82
C ALA A 423 -3.11 23.77 11.31
N ALA A 424 -2.14 23.90 12.23
CA ALA A 424 -2.36 23.88 13.67
C ALA A 424 -3.22 25.05 14.17
N LYS A 425 -3.09 26.24 13.54
CA LYS A 425 -3.96 27.39 13.81
C LYS A 425 -5.32 27.31 13.10
N GLY A 426 -5.58 26.23 12.34
CA GLY A 426 -6.83 26.02 11.61
C GLY A 426 -7.02 26.92 10.40
N ILE A 427 -5.99 27.69 9.99
CA ILE A 427 -6.07 28.70 8.94
C ILE A 427 -6.47 28.08 7.60
N VAL A 428 -5.83 26.95 7.23
CA VAL A 428 -6.12 26.24 5.97
C VAL A 428 -7.60 25.84 5.88
N ILE A 429 -8.13 25.23 6.94
CA ILE A 429 -9.52 24.76 6.98
C ILE A 429 -10.49 25.95 6.96
N GLN A 430 -10.21 26.99 7.75
CA GLN A 430 -11.08 28.17 7.82
C GLN A 430 -11.16 28.91 6.48
N GLN A 431 -10.03 29.12 5.80
CA GLN A 431 -10.01 29.77 4.49
C GLN A 431 -10.67 28.91 3.41
N ASN A 432 -10.45 27.59 3.45
CA ASN A 432 -11.15 26.66 2.55
C ASN A 432 -12.67 26.78 2.70
N LEU A 433 -13.17 26.76 3.94
CA LEU A 433 -14.59 26.85 4.21
C LEU A 433 -15.19 28.19 3.79
N ARG A 434 -14.50 29.31 4.04
CA ARG A 434 -14.92 30.64 3.55
C ARG A 434 -15.02 30.64 2.03
N TYR A 435 -14.04 30.05 1.34
CA TYR A 435 -14.05 29.96 -0.12
C TYR A 435 -15.20 29.10 -0.64
N VAL A 436 -15.38 27.87 -0.11
CA VAL A 436 -16.47 27.00 -0.54
C VAL A 436 -17.83 27.65 -0.25
N ASP A 437 -18.01 28.30 0.90
CA ASP A 437 -19.27 28.98 1.24
C ASP A 437 -19.57 30.12 0.23
N ASN A 438 -18.58 30.95 -0.09
CA ASN A 438 -18.75 32.06 -1.03
C ASN A 438 -18.94 31.63 -2.49
N HIS A 439 -18.39 30.47 -2.88
CA HIS A 439 -18.40 29.98 -4.26
C HIS A 439 -19.29 28.73 -4.45
N ARG A 440 -20.08 28.32 -3.45
CA ARG A 440 -20.79 27.02 -3.46
C ARG A 440 -21.64 26.81 -4.72
N LYS A 441 -22.43 27.81 -5.11
CA LYS A 441 -23.31 27.73 -6.29
C LYS A 441 -22.52 27.62 -7.59
N GLU A 442 -21.41 28.35 -7.71
CA GLU A 442 -20.51 28.29 -8.87
C GLU A 442 -19.86 26.91 -8.96
N LEU A 443 -19.30 26.43 -7.86
CA LEU A 443 -18.61 25.14 -7.78
C LEU A 443 -19.55 23.98 -8.11
N GLN A 444 -20.76 23.95 -7.51
CA GLN A 444 -21.75 22.90 -7.77
C GLN A 444 -22.34 22.98 -9.19
N GLY A 445 -22.48 24.20 -9.74
CA GLY A 445 -22.97 24.38 -11.11
C GLY A 445 -21.95 23.96 -12.17
N ARG A 446 -20.66 24.19 -11.91
CA ARG A 446 -19.57 23.86 -12.85
C ARG A 446 -19.12 22.40 -12.74
N TRP A 447 -19.03 21.86 -11.53
CA TRP A 447 -18.48 20.54 -11.27
C TRP A 447 -19.58 19.58 -10.81
N THR A 448 -20.33 19.04 -11.77
CA THR A 448 -21.45 18.12 -11.49
C THR A 448 -20.98 16.67 -11.26
N SER A 449 -19.77 16.33 -11.71
CA SER A 449 -19.15 15.02 -11.54
C SER A 449 -17.83 15.13 -10.79
N PHE A 450 -17.62 14.26 -9.79
CA PHE A 450 -16.35 14.19 -9.08
C PHE A 450 -15.19 13.80 -10.01
N ALA A 451 -15.43 12.94 -11.01
CA ALA A 451 -14.37 12.53 -11.94
C ALA A 451 -13.82 13.72 -12.73
N ASP A 452 -14.72 14.61 -13.19
CA ASP A 452 -14.36 15.85 -13.89
C ASP A 452 -13.63 16.82 -12.94
N PHE A 453 -14.15 17.03 -11.73
CA PHE A 453 -13.47 17.83 -10.71
C PHE A 453 -12.06 17.31 -10.39
N LYS A 454 -11.90 16.01 -10.16
CA LYS A 454 -10.61 15.38 -9.84
C LYS A 454 -9.62 15.61 -10.98
N ALA A 455 -10.04 15.45 -12.23
CA ALA A 455 -9.19 15.64 -13.40
C ALA A 455 -8.84 17.11 -13.67
N ASN A 456 -9.81 18.02 -13.57
CA ASN A 456 -9.72 19.34 -14.22
C ASN A 456 -9.79 20.53 -13.26
N TYR A 457 -10.21 20.36 -12.01
CA TYR A 457 -10.25 21.48 -11.06
C TYR A 457 -8.85 21.82 -10.54
N GLU A 458 -8.50 23.09 -10.61
CA GLU A 458 -7.31 23.67 -10.01
C GLU A 458 -7.70 24.69 -8.93
N VAL A 459 -7.00 24.65 -7.79
CA VAL A 459 -7.21 25.59 -6.69
C VAL A 459 -6.80 26.99 -7.15
N PRO A 460 -7.71 27.99 -7.12
CA PRO A 460 -7.36 29.34 -7.56
C PRO A 460 -6.26 29.95 -6.69
N GLN A 461 -5.35 30.70 -7.32
CA GLN A 461 -4.27 31.38 -6.61
C GLN A 461 -4.80 32.33 -5.52
N ALA A 462 -5.96 32.96 -5.74
CA ALA A 462 -6.62 33.80 -4.75
C ALA A 462 -6.92 33.10 -3.41
N LEU A 463 -7.26 31.80 -3.42
CA LEU A 463 -7.49 31.03 -2.19
C LEU A 463 -6.17 30.78 -1.46
N ILE A 464 -5.09 30.50 -2.20
CA ILE A 464 -3.75 30.32 -1.64
C ILE A 464 -3.29 31.62 -0.99
N ASP A 465 -3.48 32.75 -1.69
CA ASP A 465 -3.10 34.08 -1.21
C ASP A 465 -3.90 34.43 0.06
N ALA A 466 -5.17 34.04 0.15
CA ALA A 466 -5.98 34.21 1.36
C ALA A 466 -5.43 33.40 2.55
N VAL A 467 -4.98 32.16 2.33
CA VAL A 467 -4.32 31.35 3.36
C VAL A 467 -3.02 32.01 3.83
N VAL A 468 -2.19 32.47 2.89
CA VAL A 468 -0.92 33.13 3.21
C VAL A 468 -1.16 34.43 3.98
N ALA A 469 -2.07 35.27 3.52
CA ALA A 469 -2.39 36.55 4.15
C ALA A 469 -2.97 36.37 5.57
N GLU A 470 -3.82 35.36 5.77
CA GLU A 470 -4.32 35.05 7.12
C GLU A 470 -3.23 34.48 8.03
N GLY A 471 -2.32 33.68 7.48
CA GLY A 471 -1.08 33.26 8.15
C GLY A 471 -0.29 34.46 8.66
N GLU A 472 -0.01 35.43 7.78
CA GLU A 472 0.77 36.61 8.12
C GLU A 472 0.12 37.45 9.23
N LYS A 473 -1.21 37.60 9.23
CA LYS A 473 -1.95 38.29 10.30
C LYS A 473 -1.82 37.60 11.66
N GLN A 474 -1.70 36.28 11.65
CA GLN A 474 -1.54 35.46 12.85
C GLN A 474 -0.08 35.13 13.16
N ASP A 475 0.86 35.89 12.60
CA ASP A 475 2.31 35.71 12.79
C ASP A 475 2.82 34.31 12.40
N VAL A 476 2.25 33.73 11.34
CA VAL A 476 2.70 32.50 10.70
C VAL A 476 3.28 32.86 9.34
N LYS A 477 4.62 32.79 9.22
CA LYS A 477 5.37 33.18 8.02
C LYS A 477 6.35 32.08 7.63
N PRO A 478 6.62 31.88 6.32
CA PRO A 478 7.69 30.99 5.91
C PRO A 478 9.03 31.56 6.38
N ARG A 479 9.97 30.68 6.72
CA ARG A 479 11.34 31.06 7.07
C ARG A 479 12.05 31.75 5.91
N ASP A 480 11.82 31.24 4.69
CA ASP A 480 12.41 31.71 3.44
C ASP A 480 11.53 31.32 2.23
N GLU A 481 11.85 31.84 1.05
CA GLU A 481 11.14 31.52 -0.19
C GLU A 481 11.23 30.03 -0.58
N ALA A 482 12.28 29.32 -0.17
CA ALA A 482 12.41 27.89 -0.45
C ALA A 482 11.42 27.05 0.36
N GLU A 483 11.21 27.37 1.65
CA GLU A 483 10.18 26.74 2.47
C GLU A 483 8.78 27.03 1.92
N LYS A 484 8.54 28.28 1.48
CA LYS A 484 7.29 28.64 0.82
C LYS A 484 7.07 27.82 -0.45
N ALA A 485 8.05 27.77 -1.35
CA ALA A 485 8.00 27.01 -2.59
C ALA A 485 7.75 25.50 -2.37
N LYS A 486 8.27 24.91 -1.28
CA LYS A 486 7.98 23.52 -0.88
C LYS A 486 6.58 23.35 -0.30
N THR A 487 6.07 24.35 0.42
CA THR A 487 4.76 24.29 1.10
C THR A 487 3.59 24.36 0.10
N LEU A 488 3.69 25.25 -0.89
CA LEU A 488 2.54 25.58 -1.75
C LEU A 488 1.99 24.38 -2.56
N PRO A 489 2.80 23.50 -3.18
CA PRO A 489 2.27 22.34 -3.90
C PRO A 489 1.44 21.40 -3.03
N TYR A 490 1.91 21.13 -1.80
CA TYR A 490 1.20 20.28 -0.85
C TYR A 490 -0.09 20.96 -0.37
N LEU A 491 -0.01 22.25 -0.03
CA LEU A 491 -1.17 23.06 0.37
C LEU A 491 -2.27 23.07 -0.71
N ARG A 492 -1.90 23.16 -1.99
CA ARG A 492 -2.87 23.09 -3.11
C ARG A 492 -3.65 21.78 -3.14
N VAL A 493 -2.97 20.65 -2.95
CA VAL A 493 -3.66 19.34 -2.92
C VAL A 493 -4.52 19.19 -1.68
N GLN A 494 -4.05 19.66 -0.53
CA GLN A 494 -4.86 19.68 0.69
C GLN A 494 -6.14 20.51 0.50
N LEU A 495 -6.04 21.71 -0.08
CA LEU A 495 -7.19 22.57 -0.38
C LEU A 495 -8.13 21.89 -1.40
N LYS A 496 -7.60 21.31 -2.48
CA LYS A 496 -8.42 20.56 -3.47
C LYS A 496 -9.19 19.41 -2.82
N ALA A 497 -8.54 18.65 -1.93
CA ALA A 497 -9.18 17.56 -1.20
C ALA A 497 -10.26 18.07 -0.24
N LEU A 498 -10.00 19.17 0.49
CA LEU A 498 -11.00 19.79 1.37
C LEU A 498 -12.21 20.33 0.60
N ILE A 499 -11.99 20.92 -0.58
CA ILE A 499 -13.09 21.34 -1.47
C ILE A 499 -13.88 20.11 -1.94
N ALA A 500 -13.21 19.04 -2.36
CA ALA A 500 -13.86 17.78 -2.74
C ALA A 500 -14.74 17.24 -1.60
N ARG A 501 -14.23 17.24 -0.35
CA ARG A 501 -15.00 16.87 0.84
C ARG A 501 -16.28 17.70 0.98
N ASP A 502 -16.15 19.02 0.87
CA ASP A 502 -17.25 19.94 1.15
C ASP A 502 -18.31 20.01 0.03
N LEU A 503 -17.97 19.47 -1.16
CA LEU A 503 -18.86 19.32 -2.31
C LEU A 503 -19.48 17.90 -2.41
N TRP A 504 -18.74 16.85 -2.04
CA TRP A 504 -19.17 15.45 -2.08
C TRP A 504 -19.12 14.79 -0.69
N ASP A 505 -18.03 14.10 -0.35
CA ASP A 505 -17.84 13.45 0.96
C ASP A 505 -16.34 13.12 1.20
N MET A 506 -16.04 12.44 2.32
CA MET A 506 -14.70 12.02 2.70
C MET A 506 -14.06 11.02 1.71
N SER A 507 -14.83 10.23 0.97
CA SER A 507 -14.27 9.32 -0.04
C SER A 507 -13.54 10.10 -1.14
N GLU A 508 -14.11 11.22 -1.58
CA GLU A 508 -13.54 12.12 -2.57
C GLU A 508 -12.33 12.89 -2.03
N TYR A 509 -12.35 13.27 -0.75
CA TYR A 509 -11.17 13.80 -0.05
C TYR A 509 -9.98 12.86 -0.17
N PHE A 510 -10.17 11.59 0.27
CA PHE A 510 -9.10 10.60 0.24
C PHE A 510 -8.71 10.24 -1.20
N SER A 511 -9.65 10.17 -2.13
CA SER A 511 -9.35 9.91 -3.54
C SER A 511 -8.47 10.99 -4.19
N VAL A 512 -8.57 12.25 -3.77
CA VAL A 512 -7.64 13.31 -4.21
C VAL A 512 -6.32 13.23 -3.45
N PHE A 513 -6.38 13.12 -2.13
CA PHE A 513 -5.21 13.23 -1.26
C PHE A 513 -4.25 12.04 -1.40
N ASN A 514 -4.79 10.83 -1.59
CA ASN A 514 -4.01 9.60 -1.70
C ASN A 514 -3.11 9.54 -2.94
N GLU A 515 -3.37 10.34 -3.98
CA GLU A 515 -2.47 10.42 -5.16
C GLU A 515 -1.07 10.98 -4.79
N GLN A 516 -0.95 11.69 -3.68
CA GLN A 516 0.34 12.19 -3.17
C GLN A 516 0.93 11.33 -2.05
N SER A 517 0.17 10.38 -1.49
CA SER A 517 0.63 9.57 -0.37
C SER A 517 1.71 8.57 -0.80
N ALA A 518 2.91 8.69 -0.20
CA ALA A 518 4.00 7.75 -0.43
C ALA A 518 3.61 6.31 -0.02
N MET A 519 2.82 6.15 1.05
CA MET A 519 2.36 4.83 1.49
C MET A 519 1.40 4.20 0.49
N VAL A 520 0.47 4.98 -0.06
CA VAL A 520 -0.48 4.49 -1.07
C VAL A 520 0.25 4.15 -2.36
N LYS A 521 1.20 4.97 -2.81
CA LYS A 521 2.05 4.66 -3.98
C LYS A 521 2.80 3.36 -3.79
N LYS A 522 3.44 3.17 -2.63
CA LYS A 522 4.13 1.93 -2.29
C LYS A 522 3.17 0.73 -2.24
N ALA A 523 1.96 0.89 -1.72
CA ALA A 523 0.94 -0.17 -1.75
C ALA A 523 0.52 -0.54 -3.18
N LEU A 524 0.37 0.44 -4.07
CA LEU A 524 0.10 0.18 -5.48
C LEU A 524 1.27 -0.55 -6.16
N GLU A 525 2.52 -0.20 -5.84
CA GLU A 525 3.71 -0.92 -6.30
C GLU A 525 3.72 -2.38 -5.80
N VAL A 526 3.37 -2.61 -4.53
CA VAL A 526 3.30 -3.95 -3.92
C VAL A 526 2.17 -4.79 -4.53
N LEU A 527 0.99 -4.19 -4.76
CA LEU A 527 -0.13 -4.87 -5.41
C LEU A 527 0.17 -5.19 -6.88
N ALA A 528 0.91 -4.32 -7.58
CA ALA A 528 1.48 -4.65 -8.87
C ALA A 528 2.43 -5.87 -8.74
N GLY A 529 3.26 -5.91 -7.70
CA GLY A 529 4.11 -7.05 -7.31
C GLY A 529 5.15 -7.45 -8.37
N ASP A 530 5.89 -8.53 -8.08
CA ASP A 530 6.77 -9.25 -9.05
C ASP A 530 5.99 -9.90 -10.22
N ASP A 531 4.68 -9.68 -10.30
CA ASP A 531 3.82 -9.93 -11.47
C ASP A 531 3.86 -8.77 -12.47
N THR A 532 4.78 -7.82 -12.29
CA THR A 532 5.13 -6.86 -13.34
C THR A 532 5.48 -7.67 -14.58
N PHE A 533 4.59 -7.64 -15.57
CA PHE A 533 4.84 -8.24 -16.86
C PHE A 533 5.85 -7.34 -17.58
N TRP A 534 7.04 -7.88 -17.84
CA TRP A 534 8.14 -7.08 -18.36
C TRP A 534 8.01 -6.90 -19.87
N LEU A 535 7.97 -5.65 -20.29
CA LEU A 535 7.93 -5.25 -21.69
C LEU A 535 9.24 -4.56 -21.97
N GLY A 536 10.06 -5.15 -22.84
CA GLY A 536 11.38 -4.63 -23.11
C GLY A 536 11.80 -4.72 -24.56
N ALA A 537 13.00 -4.25 -24.81
CA ALA A 537 13.67 -4.40 -26.09
C ALA A 537 15.18 -4.47 -25.92
N ASP A 538 15.84 -5.21 -26.82
CA ASP A 538 17.26 -5.06 -27.03
C ASP A 538 17.50 -3.76 -27.80
N ILE A 539 18.18 -2.81 -27.18
CA ILE A 539 18.49 -1.50 -27.79
C ILE A 539 20.01 -1.27 -27.80
N SER A 540 20.77 -2.35 -27.90
CA SER A 540 22.24 -2.32 -27.88
C SER A 540 22.85 -1.59 -29.09
N GLY A 541 22.09 -1.43 -30.18
CA GLY A 541 22.53 -0.70 -31.38
C GLY A 541 22.50 0.83 -31.22
N THR A 542 21.91 1.33 -30.14
CA THR A 542 21.72 2.78 -29.91
C THR A 542 23.02 3.58 -30.02
N SER A 543 24.07 3.12 -29.34
CA SER A 543 25.37 3.81 -29.31
C SER A 543 26.05 3.85 -30.69
N GLU A 544 25.89 2.79 -31.48
CA GLU A 544 26.41 2.70 -32.85
C GLU A 544 25.66 3.63 -33.81
N LEU A 545 24.33 3.70 -33.71
CA LEU A 545 23.52 4.65 -34.48
C LEU A 545 23.92 6.10 -34.18
N GLU A 546 24.08 6.44 -32.89
CA GLU A 546 24.54 7.77 -32.46
C GLU A 546 25.92 8.10 -33.04
N ALA A 547 26.86 7.16 -33.00
CA ALA A 547 28.22 7.36 -33.53
C ALA A 547 28.24 7.58 -35.05
N ARG A 548 27.25 7.03 -35.77
CA ARG A 548 27.03 7.25 -37.21
C ARG A 548 26.25 8.54 -37.52
N GLY A 549 25.89 9.33 -36.50
CA GLY A 549 25.14 10.58 -36.64
C GLY A 549 23.63 10.38 -36.89
N VAL A 550 23.10 9.20 -36.60
CA VAL A 550 21.66 8.91 -36.72
C VAL A 550 20.93 9.44 -35.49
N GLN A 551 19.85 10.19 -35.72
CA GLN A 551 18.96 10.70 -34.68
C GLN A 551 17.60 10.01 -34.79
N LEU A 552 17.07 9.54 -33.67
CA LEU A 552 15.74 8.92 -33.59
C LEU A 552 14.67 9.96 -33.27
N TYR A 553 13.44 9.71 -33.72
CA TYR A 553 12.31 10.61 -33.53
C TYR A 553 11.08 9.87 -33.01
N ASN A 554 10.26 10.54 -32.20
CA ASN A 554 8.95 10.03 -31.79
C ASN A 554 7.90 10.16 -32.91
N ALA A 555 6.67 9.71 -32.64
CA ALA A 555 5.55 9.76 -33.59
C ALA A 555 5.21 11.20 -34.04
N GLN A 556 5.49 12.20 -33.21
CA GLN A 556 5.28 13.62 -33.50
C GLN A 556 6.43 14.23 -34.33
N GLY A 557 7.48 13.47 -34.61
CA GLY A 557 8.65 13.92 -35.37
C GLY A 557 9.66 14.69 -34.54
N GLU A 558 9.59 14.62 -33.21
CA GLU A 558 10.51 15.27 -32.31
C GLU A 558 11.69 14.36 -31.98
N PRO A 559 12.93 14.88 -31.90
CA PRO A 559 14.09 14.07 -31.60
C PRO A 559 13.99 13.48 -30.18
N ARG A 560 14.37 12.21 -30.03
CA ARG A 560 14.39 11.49 -28.77
C ARG A 560 15.62 10.58 -28.66
N GLU A 561 16.15 10.48 -27.45
CA GLU A 561 17.12 9.43 -27.10
C GLU A 561 16.38 8.09 -26.96
N ASN A 562 17.02 6.97 -27.33
CA ASN A 562 16.30 5.71 -27.52
C ASN A 562 15.67 5.16 -26.23
N THR A 563 16.31 5.27 -25.07
CA THR A 563 15.74 4.80 -23.79
C THR A 563 14.50 5.62 -23.40
N VAL A 564 14.51 6.93 -23.65
CA VAL A 564 13.34 7.80 -23.47
C VAL A 564 12.23 7.39 -24.44
N LEU A 565 12.58 7.16 -25.71
CA LEU A 565 11.64 6.73 -26.73
C LEU A 565 11.00 5.39 -26.39
N MET A 566 11.77 4.40 -25.96
CA MET A 566 11.24 3.11 -25.52
C MET A 566 10.26 3.26 -24.35
N ARG A 567 10.54 4.17 -23.40
CA ARG A 567 9.58 4.48 -22.33
C ARG A 567 8.28 5.10 -22.81
N GLU A 568 8.33 6.01 -23.79
CA GLU A 568 7.12 6.60 -24.40
C GLU A 568 6.21 5.54 -25.04
N TYR A 569 6.76 4.37 -25.40
CA TYR A 569 6.03 3.25 -25.97
C TYR A 569 5.64 2.18 -24.94
N GLY A 570 5.81 2.44 -23.64
CA GLY A 570 5.33 1.57 -22.56
C GLY A 570 6.33 0.51 -22.09
N LEU A 571 7.56 0.47 -22.64
CA LEU A 571 8.57 -0.49 -22.20
C LEU A 571 9.04 -0.14 -20.78
N ASN A 572 9.21 -1.14 -19.94
CA ASN A 572 9.68 -1.04 -18.56
C ASN A 572 11.00 -1.79 -18.31
N ALA A 573 11.58 -2.40 -19.34
CA ALA A 573 12.88 -3.06 -19.29
C ALA A 573 13.71 -2.82 -20.55
N ALA A 574 15.03 -2.84 -20.40
CA ALA A 574 15.99 -2.76 -21.50
C ALA A 574 16.96 -3.94 -21.44
N ARG A 575 17.30 -4.48 -22.61
CA ARG A 575 18.25 -5.56 -22.79
C ARG A 575 19.50 -5.03 -23.49
N PHE A 576 20.66 -5.40 -22.98
CA PHE A 576 21.96 -4.97 -23.50
C PHE A 576 22.89 -6.15 -23.71
N ARG A 577 23.29 -6.33 -24.96
CA ARG A 577 24.27 -7.30 -25.39
C ARG A 577 25.69 -6.91 -25.00
N VAL A 578 26.50 -7.90 -24.65
CA VAL A 578 27.93 -7.80 -24.39
C VAL A 578 28.71 -8.75 -25.30
N TRP A 579 29.71 -8.21 -26.01
CA TRP A 579 30.71 -8.99 -26.75
C TRP A 579 32.02 -9.13 -25.96
N VAL A 580 32.83 -10.14 -26.29
CA VAL A 580 34.14 -10.38 -25.68
C VAL A 580 35.18 -9.37 -26.18
N ASN A 581 35.28 -9.21 -27.49
CA ASN A 581 36.17 -8.24 -28.12
C ASN A 581 35.46 -7.55 -29.30
N PRO A 582 34.54 -6.62 -29.03
CA PRO A 582 33.74 -5.97 -30.04
C PRO A 582 34.58 -5.13 -31.00
N LYS A 583 34.21 -5.18 -32.29
CA LYS A 583 34.72 -4.24 -33.28
C LYS A 583 34.20 -2.84 -32.98
N ASP A 584 35.08 -1.84 -33.04
CA ASP A 584 34.75 -0.41 -32.88
C ASP A 584 34.18 -0.02 -31.48
N GLY A 585 34.22 -0.94 -30.50
CA GLY A 585 33.86 -0.70 -29.11
C GLY A 585 32.37 -0.82 -28.77
N PHE A 586 31.48 -0.97 -29.74
CA PHE A 586 30.03 -1.10 -29.50
C PHE A 586 29.68 -2.44 -28.86
N SER A 587 28.83 -2.42 -27.84
CA SER A 587 28.54 -3.57 -26.98
C SER A 587 29.77 -4.10 -26.21
N SER A 588 30.78 -3.26 -25.93
CA SER A 588 31.77 -3.56 -24.88
C SER A 588 31.15 -3.37 -23.50
N LYS A 589 31.81 -3.82 -22.44
CA LYS A 589 31.34 -3.58 -21.06
C LYS A 589 31.20 -2.09 -20.73
N GLU A 590 32.06 -1.23 -21.30
CA GLU A 590 31.99 0.22 -21.15
C GLU A 590 30.79 0.83 -21.90
N ASP A 591 30.51 0.36 -23.12
CA ASP A 591 29.34 0.81 -23.88
C ASP A 591 28.02 0.34 -23.22
N VAL A 592 28.00 -0.89 -22.70
CA VAL A 592 26.88 -1.43 -21.94
C VAL A 592 26.63 -0.64 -20.66
N LEU A 593 27.68 -0.24 -19.92
CA LEU A 593 27.55 0.65 -18.78
C LEU A 593 26.91 2.00 -19.19
N LYS A 594 27.37 2.59 -20.29
CA LYS A 594 26.82 3.86 -20.81
C LYS A 594 25.32 3.74 -21.08
N LEU A 595 24.87 2.68 -21.75
CA LEU A 595 23.44 2.48 -22.03
C LEU A 595 22.63 2.09 -20.79
N ALA A 596 23.19 1.28 -19.89
CA ALA A 596 22.57 0.88 -18.63
C ALA A 596 22.29 2.09 -17.72
N LEU A 597 23.21 3.06 -17.65
CA LEU A 597 23.00 4.31 -16.90
C LEU A 597 21.82 5.11 -17.46
N ARG A 598 21.64 5.13 -18.78
CA ARG A 598 20.50 5.81 -19.43
C ARG A 598 19.19 5.10 -19.13
N ALA A 599 19.14 3.77 -19.27
CA ALA A 599 17.96 2.98 -18.93
C ALA A 599 17.58 3.11 -17.44
N LYS A 600 18.57 3.11 -16.53
CA LYS A 600 18.36 3.37 -15.10
C LYS A 600 17.75 4.75 -14.86
N ALA A 601 18.23 5.79 -15.55
CA ALA A 601 17.66 7.14 -15.43
C ALA A 601 16.18 7.22 -15.85
N GLN A 602 15.74 6.29 -16.70
CA GLN A 602 14.34 6.13 -17.11
C GLN A 602 13.52 5.18 -16.20
N GLY A 603 14.13 4.66 -15.12
CA GLY A 603 13.50 3.69 -14.22
C GLY A 603 13.19 2.34 -14.88
N MET A 604 13.99 1.94 -15.88
CA MET A 604 13.84 0.64 -16.55
C MET A 604 14.61 -0.44 -15.82
N ALA A 605 14.07 -1.66 -15.78
CA ALA A 605 14.83 -2.84 -15.37
C ALA A 605 15.86 -3.23 -16.45
N ILE A 606 16.98 -3.83 -16.03
CA ILE A 606 18.13 -4.07 -16.91
C ILE A 606 18.41 -5.57 -17.03
N MET A 607 18.47 -6.04 -18.27
CA MET A 607 18.91 -7.38 -18.66
C MET A 607 20.25 -7.27 -19.38
N ILE A 608 21.23 -8.07 -18.96
CA ILE A 608 22.54 -8.17 -19.62
C ILE A 608 22.63 -9.49 -20.37
N ASP A 609 22.99 -9.44 -21.65
CA ASP A 609 23.05 -10.60 -22.51
C ASP A 609 24.47 -10.88 -22.99
N PHE A 610 25.07 -11.96 -22.48
CA PHE A 610 26.42 -12.37 -22.86
C PHE A 610 26.35 -13.32 -24.06
N HIS A 611 26.78 -12.86 -25.22
CA HIS A 611 26.87 -13.75 -26.39
C HIS A 611 28.12 -14.63 -26.40
N TYR A 612 29.14 -14.31 -25.60
CA TYR A 612 30.45 -14.99 -25.59
C TYR A 612 31.11 -15.14 -26.98
N SER A 613 30.95 -14.13 -27.83
CA SER A 613 31.56 -14.01 -29.16
C SER A 613 32.21 -12.63 -29.31
N ASP A 614 33.09 -12.46 -30.31
CA ASP A 614 33.66 -11.14 -30.68
C ASP A 614 32.66 -10.29 -31.50
N TRP A 615 31.78 -10.95 -32.24
CA TRP A 615 30.78 -10.34 -33.11
C TRP A 615 29.72 -11.39 -33.47
N TRP A 616 28.48 -10.95 -33.65
CA TRP A 616 27.29 -11.69 -34.11
C TRP A 616 27.26 -13.19 -33.74
N ALA A 617 26.45 -13.53 -32.74
CA ALA A 617 26.13 -14.91 -32.40
C ALA A 617 24.63 -15.16 -32.56
N ASP A 618 24.31 -16.22 -33.31
CA ASP A 618 22.95 -16.67 -33.64
C ASP A 618 22.92 -18.22 -33.58
N PRO A 619 21.76 -18.89 -33.77
CA PRO A 619 21.66 -20.35 -33.71
C PRO A 619 22.53 -21.08 -34.73
N ALA A 620 22.97 -20.42 -35.79
CA ALA A 620 23.85 -20.98 -36.82
C ALA A 620 25.32 -20.56 -36.65
N LYS A 621 25.64 -19.66 -35.72
CA LYS A 621 26.98 -19.05 -35.53
C LYS A 621 27.25 -18.81 -34.05
N GLN A 622 28.02 -19.70 -33.43
CA GLN A 622 28.46 -19.57 -32.04
C GLN A 622 29.98 -19.69 -31.92
N ASN A 623 30.71 -18.88 -32.69
CA ASN A 623 32.17 -19.00 -32.82
C ASN A 623 32.92 -18.65 -31.53
N ILE A 624 34.03 -19.35 -31.29
CA ILE A 624 34.96 -19.01 -30.21
C ILE A 624 35.62 -17.64 -30.49
N PRO A 625 35.60 -16.69 -29.53
CA PRO A 625 36.35 -15.43 -29.59
C PRO A 625 37.81 -15.65 -30.01
N LYS A 626 38.36 -14.75 -30.82
CA LYS A 626 39.72 -14.89 -31.36
C LYS A 626 40.76 -15.09 -30.25
N ALA A 627 40.60 -14.39 -29.12
CA ALA A 627 41.49 -14.51 -27.97
C ALA A 627 41.42 -15.88 -27.27
N TRP A 628 40.36 -16.65 -27.48
CA TRP A 628 40.08 -17.90 -26.78
C TRP A 628 40.31 -19.15 -27.66
N GLN A 629 40.59 -19.00 -28.96
CA GLN A 629 40.69 -20.12 -29.92
C GLN A 629 41.75 -21.18 -29.56
N GLN A 630 42.79 -20.80 -28.83
CA GLN A 630 43.88 -21.71 -28.40
C GLN A 630 43.70 -22.24 -26.97
N MET A 631 42.61 -21.86 -26.29
CA MET A 631 42.33 -22.30 -24.93
C MET A 631 41.80 -23.74 -24.93
N ASN A 632 42.24 -24.54 -23.96
CA ASN A 632 41.54 -25.77 -23.61
C ASN A 632 40.25 -25.47 -22.83
N TYR A 633 39.45 -26.51 -22.59
CA TYR A 633 38.16 -26.39 -21.91
C TYR A 633 38.22 -25.66 -20.56
N GLU A 634 39.17 -26.01 -19.68
CA GLU A 634 39.29 -25.37 -18.36
C GLU A 634 39.75 -23.91 -18.44
N GLN A 635 40.63 -23.59 -19.40
CA GLN A 635 41.03 -22.22 -19.67
C GLN A 635 39.85 -21.38 -20.19
N MET A 636 39.04 -21.94 -21.10
CA MET A 636 37.87 -21.28 -21.66
C MET A 636 36.79 -21.05 -20.61
N ARG A 637 36.52 -22.04 -19.75
CA ARG A 637 35.59 -21.93 -18.62
C ARG A 637 35.98 -20.79 -17.68
N LYS A 638 37.27 -20.63 -17.38
CA LYS A 638 37.79 -19.52 -16.57
C LYS A 638 37.68 -18.18 -17.30
N ALA A 639 38.00 -18.12 -18.59
CA ALA A 639 37.92 -16.91 -19.40
C ALA A 639 36.48 -16.39 -19.50
N LEU A 640 35.52 -17.28 -19.72
CA LEU A 640 34.09 -16.99 -19.69
C LEU A 640 33.67 -16.39 -18.35
N ALA A 641 33.91 -17.10 -17.25
CA ALA A 641 33.55 -16.64 -15.91
C ALA A 641 34.22 -15.30 -15.55
N GLN A 642 35.45 -15.07 -16.01
CA GLN A 642 36.14 -13.80 -15.80
C GLN A 642 35.49 -12.66 -16.60
N HIS A 643 35.18 -12.87 -17.89
CA HIS A 643 34.50 -11.86 -18.70
C HIS A 643 33.13 -11.47 -18.12
N THR A 644 32.36 -12.46 -17.63
CA THR A 644 31.08 -12.23 -16.94
C THR A 644 31.27 -11.41 -15.67
N ARG A 645 32.21 -11.80 -14.79
CA ARG A 645 32.48 -11.09 -13.54
C ARG A 645 32.94 -9.66 -13.77
N GLU A 646 33.90 -9.44 -14.67
CA GLU A 646 34.43 -8.10 -14.95
C GLU A 646 33.35 -7.15 -15.45
N THR A 647 32.46 -7.64 -16.33
CA THR A 647 31.37 -6.83 -16.87
C THR A 647 30.34 -6.50 -15.79
N LEU A 648 29.89 -7.50 -15.03
CA LEU A 648 28.89 -7.29 -13.97
C LEU A 648 29.45 -6.48 -12.81
N GLN A 649 30.72 -6.66 -12.46
CA GLN A 649 31.37 -5.87 -11.41
C GLN A 649 31.46 -4.40 -11.82
N LEU A 650 31.82 -4.11 -13.07
CA LEU A 650 31.80 -2.75 -13.60
C LEU A 650 30.41 -2.10 -13.45
N LEU A 651 29.34 -2.82 -13.78
CA LEU A 651 27.97 -2.33 -13.62
C LEU A 651 27.62 -2.10 -12.15
N LYS A 652 27.98 -3.04 -11.27
CA LYS A 652 27.70 -2.97 -9.82
C LYS A 652 28.41 -1.79 -9.16
N ASP A 653 29.68 -1.58 -9.49
CA ASP A 653 30.49 -0.47 -8.97
C ASP A 653 29.93 0.90 -9.37
N ASN A 654 29.17 0.94 -10.47
CA ASN A 654 28.48 2.14 -10.95
C ASN A 654 26.99 2.19 -10.54
N GLY A 655 26.59 1.36 -9.58
CA GLY A 655 25.26 1.36 -8.97
C GLY A 655 24.16 0.89 -9.91
N ILE A 656 24.47 0.14 -10.96
CA ILE A 656 23.45 -0.51 -11.80
C ILE A 656 22.92 -1.74 -11.05
N ASP A 657 21.60 -1.87 -10.97
CA ASP A 657 20.95 -3.08 -10.48
C ASP A 657 20.58 -3.97 -11.66
N VAL A 658 21.30 -5.08 -11.84
CA VAL A 658 21.08 -6.02 -12.95
C VAL A 658 20.05 -7.05 -12.52
N LYS A 659 18.89 -7.04 -13.18
CA LYS A 659 17.77 -7.93 -12.81
C LYS A 659 17.88 -9.30 -13.47
N TRP A 660 18.35 -9.36 -14.73
CA TRP A 660 18.53 -10.60 -15.47
C TRP A 660 19.89 -10.65 -16.15
N VAL A 661 20.43 -11.87 -16.24
CA VAL A 661 21.62 -12.15 -17.06
C VAL A 661 21.37 -13.36 -17.93
N GLN A 662 21.57 -13.23 -19.24
CA GLN A 662 21.60 -14.36 -20.15
C GLN A 662 23.00 -14.95 -20.24
N VAL A 663 23.12 -16.25 -20.00
CA VAL A 663 24.37 -17.00 -20.14
C VAL A 663 24.39 -17.63 -21.53
N GLY A 664 24.75 -16.81 -22.51
CA GLY A 664 24.66 -17.15 -23.93
C GLY A 664 23.39 -16.59 -24.58
N ASN A 665 23.47 -16.34 -25.89
CA ASN A 665 22.35 -15.90 -26.73
C ASN A 665 21.95 -17.00 -27.71
N GLU A 666 20.67 -17.36 -27.73
CA GLU A 666 20.09 -18.40 -28.60
C GLU A 666 20.96 -19.67 -28.73
N THR A 667 21.31 -20.28 -27.59
CA THR A 667 22.30 -21.37 -27.47
C THR A 667 21.73 -22.75 -27.81
N THR A 668 20.86 -22.80 -28.81
CA THR A 668 20.12 -23.98 -29.24
C THR A 668 20.99 -25.19 -29.54
N HIS A 669 22.16 -24.96 -30.13
CA HIS A 669 23.14 -26.00 -30.41
C HIS A 669 24.37 -25.86 -29.50
N GLY A 670 24.19 -25.26 -28.31
CA GLY A 670 25.27 -24.82 -27.42
C GLY A 670 25.95 -23.53 -27.88
N PHE A 671 27.08 -23.18 -27.29
CA PHE A 671 27.88 -22.00 -27.67
C PHE A 671 29.39 -22.31 -27.66
N LEU A 672 30.24 -21.40 -28.17
CA LEU A 672 31.70 -21.59 -28.26
C LEU A 672 32.11 -22.86 -29.03
N TRP A 673 31.65 -22.98 -30.27
CA TRP A 673 31.90 -24.16 -31.11
C TRP A 673 33.33 -24.26 -31.64
N PRO A 674 33.86 -25.49 -31.81
CA PRO A 674 33.17 -26.78 -31.60
C PRO A 674 33.18 -27.27 -30.14
N MET A 675 33.83 -26.55 -29.21
CA MET A 675 34.12 -27.04 -27.86
C MET A 675 32.88 -27.41 -27.04
N ALA A 676 31.83 -26.60 -27.13
CA ALA A 676 30.59 -26.76 -26.37
C ALA A 676 29.37 -26.80 -27.30
N ARG A 677 29.49 -27.50 -28.43
CA ARG A 677 28.34 -27.83 -29.27
C ARG A 677 27.49 -28.91 -28.59
N ALA A 678 26.22 -28.63 -28.33
CA ALA A 678 25.39 -29.44 -27.43
C ALA A 678 25.21 -30.91 -27.90
N GLU A 679 25.07 -31.12 -29.21
CA GLU A 679 24.90 -32.45 -29.82
C GLU A 679 26.16 -33.32 -29.72
N GLU A 680 27.34 -32.69 -29.64
CA GLU A 680 28.63 -33.36 -29.67
C GLU A 680 29.27 -33.42 -28.26
N GLN A 681 29.06 -32.38 -27.45
CA GLN A 681 29.75 -32.10 -26.19
C GLN A 681 28.81 -31.46 -25.15
N MET A 682 27.66 -32.07 -24.89
CA MET A 682 26.68 -31.59 -23.90
C MET A 682 27.28 -31.31 -22.51
N GLN A 683 28.23 -32.13 -22.06
CA GLN A 683 28.89 -31.93 -20.76
C GLN A 683 29.71 -30.62 -20.73
N HIS A 684 30.41 -30.29 -21.82
CA HIS A 684 31.16 -29.03 -21.89
C HIS A 684 30.20 -27.83 -21.93
N TYR A 685 29.13 -27.93 -22.71
CA TYR A 685 28.10 -26.88 -22.75
C TYR A 685 27.50 -26.63 -21.36
N ALA A 686 27.08 -27.68 -20.66
CA ALA A 686 26.55 -27.58 -19.29
C ALA A 686 27.57 -26.96 -18.32
N GLY A 687 28.85 -27.36 -18.41
CA GLY A 687 29.88 -26.82 -17.54
C GLY A 687 30.24 -25.35 -17.82
N LEU A 688 30.14 -24.88 -19.06
CA LEU A 688 30.27 -23.46 -19.40
C LEU A 688 29.05 -22.65 -18.94
N THR A 689 27.84 -23.18 -19.10
CA THR A 689 26.60 -22.57 -18.55
C THR A 689 26.67 -22.43 -17.04
N GLN A 690 27.13 -23.48 -16.34
CA GLN A 690 27.32 -23.44 -14.88
C GLN A 690 28.36 -22.40 -14.46
N ALA A 691 29.47 -22.29 -15.20
CA ALA A 691 30.50 -21.29 -14.92
C ALA A 691 29.98 -19.85 -15.08
N GLY A 692 29.14 -19.61 -16.09
CA GLY A 692 28.43 -18.34 -16.24
C GLY A 692 27.45 -18.07 -15.10
N TYR A 693 26.64 -19.07 -14.73
CA TYR A 693 25.70 -18.98 -13.59
C TYR A 693 26.42 -18.57 -12.30
N ASP A 694 27.50 -19.28 -11.94
CA ASP A 694 28.24 -19.01 -10.71
C ASP A 694 28.88 -17.61 -10.74
N ALA A 695 29.44 -17.19 -11.88
CA ALA A 695 29.98 -15.86 -12.07
C ALA A 695 28.93 -14.76 -11.90
N VAL A 696 27.68 -14.97 -12.37
CA VAL A 696 26.58 -14.04 -12.13
C VAL A 696 26.24 -13.97 -10.65
N LYS A 697 26.03 -15.12 -9.99
CA LYS A 697 25.61 -15.20 -8.60
C LYS A 697 26.64 -14.65 -7.62
N GLU A 698 27.92 -14.70 -7.97
CA GLU A 698 29.00 -14.07 -7.18
C GLU A 698 28.83 -12.55 -7.10
N ILE A 699 28.44 -11.90 -8.20
CA ILE A 699 28.31 -10.44 -8.27
C ILE A 699 26.90 -9.97 -7.90
N TYR A 700 25.87 -10.60 -8.45
CA TYR A 700 24.46 -10.33 -8.21
C TYR A 700 23.73 -11.60 -7.76
N PRO A 701 23.73 -11.93 -6.45
CA PRO A 701 23.08 -13.14 -5.94
C PRO A 701 21.59 -13.25 -6.29
N GLN A 702 20.92 -12.11 -6.44
CA GLN A 702 19.48 -12.02 -6.74
C GLN A 702 19.17 -11.90 -8.24
N ALA A 703 20.17 -11.70 -9.12
CA ALA A 703 19.93 -11.63 -10.56
C ALA A 703 19.47 -12.98 -11.11
N VAL A 704 18.43 -12.97 -11.93
CA VAL A 704 17.88 -14.19 -12.55
C VAL A 704 18.74 -14.59 -13.74
N CYS A 705 19.32 -15.79 -13.69
CA CYS A 705 20.11 -16.36 -14.79
C CYS A 705 19.20 -17.05 -15.80
N ILE A 706 19.27 -16.60 -17.06
CA ILE A 706 18.46 -17.08 -18.17
C ILE A 706 19.32 -17.94 -19.10
N VAL A 707 18.83 -19.13 -19.43
CA VAL A 707 19.31 -19.90 -20.59
C VAL A 707 18.31 -19.68 -21.72
N HIS A 708 18.80 -19.18 -22.85
CA HIS A 708 17.95 -18.71 -23.95
C HIS A 708 18.18 -19.54 -25.20
N LEU A 709 17.09 -20.07 -25.78
CA LEU A 709 17.11 -20.83 -27.03
C LEU A 709 16.22 -20.17 -28.08
N ASP A 710 16.50 -20.45 -29.35
CA ASP A 710 15.64 -20.03 -30.46
C ASP A 710 14.37 -20.89 -30.58
N ALA A 711 13.53 -20.60 -31.57
CA ALA A 711 12.47 -21.48 -32.05
C ALA A 711 11.55 -22.04 -30.94
N ALA A 712 10.84 -21.17 -30.21
CA ALA A 712 9.91 -21.55 -29.13
C ALA A 712 8.87 -22.62 -29.50
N CYS A 713 8.62 -22.83 -30.79
CA CYS A 713 7.70 -23.84 -31.31
C CYS A 713 8.26 -25.28 -31.27
N ASP A 714 9.58 -25.47 -31.11
CA ASP A 714 10.25 -26.78 -31.09
C ASP A 714 10.45 -27.31 -29.65
N LEU A 715 9.39 -27.87 -29.07
CA LEU A 715 9.44 -28.37 -27.69
C LEU A 715 10.52 -29.43 -27.46
N LYS A 716 10.81 -30.28 -28.46
CA LYS A 716 11.78 -31.37 -28.34
C LYS A 716 13.20 -30.86 -28.19
N ARG A 717 13.53 -29.79 -28.89
CA ARG A 717 14.82 -29.09 -28.79
C ARG A 717 15.03 -28.51 -27.40
N TYR A 718 14.01 -27.83 -26.85
CA TYR A 718 14.09 -27.34 -25.47
C TYR A 718 14.28 -28.49 -24.48
N GLN A 719 13.52 -29.57 -24.64
CA GLN A 719 13.66 -30.74 -23.77
C GLN A 719 15.07 -31.35 -23.83
N PHE A 720 15.60 -31.54 -25.05
CA PHE A 720 16.97 -32.05 -25.24
C PHE A 720 18.02 -31.19 -24.50
N ILE A 721 17.93 -29.87 -24.64
CA ILE A 721 18.88 -28.95 -24.01
C ILE A 721 18.73 -28.95 -22.48
N PHE A 722 17.52 -28.71 -21.96
CA PHE A 722 17.33 -28.57 -20.52
C PHE A 722 17.49 -29.90 -19.76
N ASP A 723 17.15 -31.03 -20.36
CA ASP A 723 17.46 -32.35 -19.79
C ASP A 723 18.97 -32.59 -19.75
N GLY A 724 19.70 -32.21 -20.79
CA GLY A 724 21.16 -32.28 -20.83
C GLY A 724 21.83 -31.39 -19.79
N LEU A 725 21.40 -30.13 -19.66
CA LEU A 725 21.87 -29.21 -18.62
C LEU A 725 21.62 -29.78 -17.22
N LYS A 726 20.42 -30.31 -16.97
CA LYS A 726 20.05 -30.96 -15.71
C LYS A 726 20.91 -32.18 -15.42
N GLN A 727 21.13 -33.03 -16.42
CA GLN A 727 21.91 -34.26 -16.30
C GLN A 727 23.35 -33.97 -15.83
N TYR A 728 23.96 -32.90 -16.33
CA TYR A 728 25.34 -32.52 -16.01
C TYR A 728 25.43 -31.44 -14.91
N GLY A 729 24.32 -31.15 -14.21
CA GLY A 729 24.32 -30.32 -13.00
C GLY A 729 24.42 -28.82 -13.24
N ALA A 730 24.17 -28.34 -14.46
CA ALA A 730 24.09 -26.91 -14.74
C ALA A 730 22.80 -26.30 -14.14
N LYS A 731 22.90 -25.08 -13.64
CA LYS A 731 21.80 -24.32 -13.03
C LYS A 731 21.33 -23.19 -13.95
N TRP A 732 20.06 -22.86 -13.81
CA TRP A 732 19.39 -21.70 -14.40
C TRP A 732 18.22 -21.32 -13.51
N ASP A 733 17.77 -20.07 -13.58
CA ASP A 733 16.62 -19.58 -12.82
C ASP A 733 15.41 -19.32 -13.72
N MET A 734 15.61 -19.22 -15.04
CA MET A 734 14.57 -18.91 -16.02
C MET A 734 14.92 -19.46 -17.41
N ILE A 735 13.90 -19.82 -18.18
CA ILE A 735 14.02 -20.26 -19.58
C ILE A 735 13.67 -19.08 -20.50
N GLY A 736 14.61 -18.67 -21.35
CA GLY A 736 14.42 -17.66 -22.38
C GLY A 736 14.02 -18.30 -23.72
N LEU A 737 13.07 -17.68 -24.42
CA LEU A 737 12.62 -18.14 -25.74
C LEU A 737 12.66 -17.02 -26.78
N SER A 738 13.02 -17.37 -28.01
CA SER A 738 12.75 -16.57 -29.20
C SER A 738 11.44 -16.99 -29.88
N VAL A 739 10.57 -16.02 -30.18
CA VAL A 739 9.31 -16.25 -30.90
C VAL A 739 9.27 -15.35 -32.12
N TYR A 740 9.47 -15.91 -33.32
CA TYR A 740 9.52 -15.15 -34.56
C TYR A 740 8.67 -15.83 -35.64
N PRO A 741 7.49 -15.29 -36.00
CA PRO A 741 6.66 -15.88 -37.04
C PRO A 741 7.39 -16.11 -38.35
N TYR A 742 8.26 -15.18 -38.75
CA TYR A 742 9.04 -15.29 -39.97
C TYR A 742 9.96 -16.52 -39.95
N TRP A 743 10.79 -16.67 -38.91
CA TRP A 743 11.76 -17.76 -38.81
C TRP A 743 11.10 -19.12 -38.53
N ASP A 744 10.03 -19.15 -37.73
CA ASP A 744 9.29 -20.37 -37.43
C ASP A 744 8.60 -20.95 -38.68
N ILE A 745 8.08 -20.08 -39.56
CA ILE A 745 7.49 -20.48 -40.85
C ILE A 745 8.59 -20.89 -41.84
N ASP A 746 9.68 -20.12 -41.96
CA ASP A 746 10.79 -20.42 -42.86
C ASP A 746 11.45 -21.77 -42.51
N SER A 747 11.59 -22.05 -41.22
CA SER A 747 12.10 -23.31 -40.68
C SER A 747 11.09 -24.46 -40.72
N LYS A 748 9.87 -24.21 -41.23
CA LYS A 748 8.76 -25.18 -41.33
C LYS A 748 8.33 -25.78 -39.98
N LEU A 749 8.53 -25.05 -38.88
CA LEU A 749 8.03 -25.43 -37.55
C LEU A 749 6.53 -25.15 -37.40
N THR A 750 6.05 -24.13 -38.11
CA THR A 750 4.65 -23.71 -38.20
C THR A 750 4.27 -23.37 -39.63
N LYS A 751 2.97 -23.44 -39.93
CA LYS A 751 2.41 -23.11 -41.24
C LYS A 751 2.09 -21.63 -41.40
N ASP A 752 1.81 -20.94 -40.29
CA ASP A 752 1.38 -19.56 -40.25
C ASP A 752 1.68 -18.89 -38.89
N GLU A 753 1.41 -17.58 -38.82
CA GLU A 753 1.68 -16.73 -37.66
C GLU A 753 0.79 -17.09 -36.44
N ASP A 754 -0.40 -17.65 -36.67
CA ASP A 754 -1.35 -18.05 -35.63
C ASP A 754 -0.93 -19.35 -34.95
N GLU A 755 -0.46 -20.32 -35.74
CA GLU A 755 0.11 -21.56 -35.23
C GLU A 755 1.39 -21.27 -34.44
N THR A 756 2.20 -20.31 -34.87
CA THR A 756 3.40 -19.84 -34.14
C THR A 756 3.03 -19.37 -32.73
N LEU A 757 2.07 -18.44 -32.62
CA LEU A 757 1.61 -17.95 -31.32
C LEU A 757 1.06 -19.10 -30.46
N THR A 758 0.16 -19.90 -31.03
CA THR A 758 -0.53 -20.97 -30.27
C THR A 758 0.45 -22.02 -29.75
N LYS A 759 1.40 -22.46 -30.59
CA LYS A 759 2.43 -23.44 -30.17
C LYS A 759 3.40 -22.86 -29.16
N ALA A 760 3.87 -21.62 -29.35
CA ALA A 760 4.77 -20.98 -28.39
C ALA A 760 4.15 -20.91 -26.99
N ILE A 761 2.90 -20.46 -26.87
CA ILE A 761 2.19 -20.38 -25.58
C ILE A 761 1.97 -21.78 -24.98
N ALA A 762 1.58 -22.77 -25.78
CA ALA A 762 1.43 -24.15 -25.30
C ALA A 762 2.75 -24.74 -24.79
N ASN A 763 3.86 -24.46 -25.49
CA ASN A 763 5.19 -24.93 -25.11
C ASN A 763 5.70 -24.24 -23.84
N ILE A 764 5.41 -22.95 -23.63
CA ILE A 764 5.72 -22.26 -22.37
C ILE A 764 5.09 -23.02 -21.18
N ASN A 765 3.81 -23.36 -21.28
CA ASN A 765 3.11 -24.12 -20.23
C ASN A 765 3.68 -25.53 -20.06
N ALA A 766 4.01 -26.22 -21.15
CA ALA A 766 4.60 -27.55 -21.11
C ALA A 766 5.99 -27.55 -20.44
N LEU A 767 6.84 -26.57 -20.79
CA LEU A 767 8.17 -26.41 -20.20
C LEU A 767 8.09 -26.04 -18.72
N TYR A 768 7.21 -25.12 -18.33
CA TYR A 768 6.99 -24.81 -16.92
C TYR A 768 6.56 -26.07 -16.15
N LYS A 769 5.62 -26.84 -16.71
CA LYS A 769 5.16 -28.09 -16.09
C LYS A 769 6.30 -29.08 -15.86
N THR A 770 7.22 -29.22 -16.82
CA THR A 770 8.35 -30.16 -16.73
C THR A 770 9.46 -29.67 -15.80
N TYR A 771 9.86 -28.41 -15.90
CA TYR A 771 11.05 -27.89 -15.23
C TYR A 771 10.75 -27.02 -14.00
N GLN A 772 9.48 -26.69 -13.75
CA GLN A 772 9.03 -25.82 -12.64
C GLN A 772 9.81 -24.51 -12.57
N THR A 773 10.18 -23.98 -13.73
CA THR A 773 11.05 -22.80 -13.89
C THR A 773 10.31 -21.73 -14.68
N PRO A 774 10.26 -20.47 -14.21
CA PRO A 774 9.65 -19.36 -14.95
C PRO A 774 10.24 -19.19 -16.35
N LEU A 775 9.46 -18.59 -17.26
CA LEU A 775 9.84 -18.39 -18.65
C LEU A 775 9.73 -16.92 -19.05
N MET A 776 10.43 -16.53 -20.11
CA MET A 776 10.32 -15.19 -20.69
C MET A 776 10.58 -15.25 -22.19
N ILE A 777 9.76 -14.54 -22.96
CA ILE A 777 10.04 -14.31 -24.38
C ILE A 777 11.08 -13.18 -24.41
N VAL A 778 12.34 -13.54 -24.55
CA VAL A 778 13.47 -12.59 -24.50
C VAL A 778 13.81 -12.03 -25.88
N GLU A 779 13.24 -12.62 -26.93
CA GLU A 779 13.33 -12.13 -28.29
C GLU A 779 12.03 -12.38 -29.08
N THR A 780 11.60 -11.36 -29.80
CA THR A 780 10.57 -11.45 -30.83
C THR A 780 10.78 -10.34 -31.84
N GLY A 781 10.13 -10.47 -33.00
CA GLY A 781 10.22 -9.53 -34.10
C GLY A 781 9.17 -9.83 -35.15
N TYR A 782 8.88 -8.83 -35.95
CA TYR A 782 7.90 -8.93 -37.02
C TYR A 782 8.32 -8.07 -38.21
N ASP A 783 7.88 -8.44 -39.41
CA ASP A 783 8.21 -7.72 -40.63
C ASP A 783 7.76 -6.24 -40.57
N ALA A 784 8.71 -5.31 -40.52
CA ALA A 784 8.39 -3.87 -40.45
C ALA A 784 7.83 -3.28 -41.74
N ASP A 785 7.80 -4.03 -42.84
CA ASP A 785 7.03 -3.63 -44.03
C ASP A 785 5.53 -3.95 -43.87
N ARG A 786 5.15 -4.67 -42.81
CA ARG A 786 3.75 -5.00 -42.44
C ARG A 786 3.39 -4.51 -41.03
N PRO A 787 3.53 -3.20 -40.73
CA PRO A 787 3.52 -2.71 -39.34
C PRO A 787 2.18 -2.87 -38.62
N GLU A 788 1.05 -2.74 -39.31
CA GLU A 788 -0.29 -2.95 -38.71
C GLU A 788 -0.55 -4.43 -38.39
N ALA A 789 -0.08 -5.34 -39.23
CA ALA A 789 -0.17 -6.78 -38.96
C ALA A 789 0.74 -7.15 -37.78
N GLY A 790 1.96 -6.60 -37.74
CA GLY A 790 2.88 -6.78 -36.63
C GLY A 790 2.34 -6.26 -35.31
N LYS A 791 1.73 -5.06 -35.31
CA LYS A 791 1.00 -4.52 -34.13
C LYS A 791 -0.05 -5.50 -33.63
N LYS A 792 -0.93 -5.97 -34.53
CA LYS A 792 -2.02 -6.89 -34.18
C LYS A 792 -1.49 -8.21 -33.63
N TRP A 793 -0.46 -8.78 -34.25
CA TRP A 793 0.12 -10.04 -33.83
C TRP A 793 0.85 -9.91 -32.49
N LEU A 794 1.66 -8.86 -32.31
CA LEU A 794 2.43 -8.64 -31.09
C LEU A 794 1.53 -8.35 -29.89
N LYS A 795 0.43 -7.59 -30.05
CA LYS A 795 -0.59 -7.45 -28.99
C LYS A 795 -1.18 -8.79 -28.57
N ARG A 796 -1.43 -9.69 -29.53
CA ARG A 796 -1.93 -11.03 -29.22
C ARG A 796 -0.87 -11.86 -28.49
N LEU A 797 0.39 -11.78 -28.90
CA LEU A 797 1.49 -12.46 -28.22
C LEU A 797 1.62 -11.98 -26.77
N ILE A 798 1.73 -10.66 -26.55
CA ILE A 798 1.85 -10.07 -25.21
C ILE A 798 0.65 -10.45 -24.35
N SER A 799 -0.57 -10.30 -24.89
CA SER A 799 -1.78 -10.68 -24.17
C SER A 799 -1.80 -12.16 -23.82
N ALA A 800 -1.47 -13.06 -24.76
CA ALA A 800 -1.50 -14.50 -24.51
C ALA A 800 -0.40 -14.93 -23.53
N ALA A 801 0.80 -14.37 -23.67
CA ALA A 801 1.89 -14.61 -22.72
C ALA A 801 1.52 -14.16 -21.30
N ARG A 802 0.75 -13.08 -21.14
CA ARG A 802 0.27 -12.61 -19.84
C ARG A 802 -0.90 -13.44 -19.28
N THR A 803 -1.87 -13.81 -20.12
CA THR A 803 -3.17 -14.34 -19.64
C THR A 803 -3.38 -15.83 -19.85
N GLN A 804 -2.61 -16.48 -20.73
CA GLN A 804 -2.79 -17.89 -21.10
C GLN A 804 -1.67 -18.80 -20.59
N THR A 805 -0.75 -18.26 -19.79
CA THR A 805 0.35 -19.03 -19.20
C THR A 805 0.28 -19.13 -17.69
N ASP A 806 -0.87 -18.83 -17.06
CA ASP A 806 -1.03 -18.86 -15.60
C ASP A 806 0.09 -18.12 -14.82
N GLY A 807 0.58 -17.01 -15.39
CA GLY A 807 1.69 -16.22 -14.82
C GLY A 807 3.10 -16.82 -14.96
N HIS A 808 3.27 -17.92 -15.70
CA HIS A 808 4.56 -18.58 -15.93
C HIS A 808 5.48 -17.78 -16.87
N CYS A 809 4.93 -17.08 -17.87
CA CYS A 809 5.69 -16.15 -18.69
C CYS A 809 5.78 -14.78 -18.00
N LYS A 810 7.00 -14.27 -17.83
CA LYS A 810 7.27 -13.05 -17.07
C LYS A 810 7.46 -11.80 -17.93
N GLY A 811 7.55 -11.93 -19.25
CA GLY A 811 7.71 -10.78 -20.13
C GLY A 811 7.90 -11.11 -21.61
N VAL A 812 7.89 -10.05 -22.42
CA VAL A 812 8.14 -10.05 -23.87
C VAL A 812 9.13 -8.94 -24.21
N PHE A 813 10.22 -9.31 -24.87
CA PHE A 813 11.26 -8.40 -25.34
C PHE A 813 11.36 -8.41 -26.85
N TYR A 814 11.39 -7.23 -27.46
CA TYR A 814 11.59 -7.06 -28.90
C TYR A 814 13.09 -7.02 -29.23
N TRP A 815 13.52 -7.72 -30.27
CA TRP A 815 14.92 -7.67 -30.70
C TRP A 815 15.19 -6.49 -31.63
N ALA A 816 16.12 -5.62 -31.23
CA ALA A 816 16.68 -4.52 -32.03
C ALA A 816 15.62 -3.75 -32.84
N PRO A 817 14.60 -3.15 -32.20
CA PRO A 817 13.53 -2.45 -32.91
C PRO A 817 14.09 -1.29 -33.77
N GLU A 818 15.21 -0.69 -33.39
CA GLU A 818 15.88 0.39 -34.12
C GLU A 818 16.59 -0.05 -35.41
N ALA A 819 16.73 -1.35 -35.67
CA ALA A 819 17.42 -1.85 -36.84
C ALA A 819 16.63 -1.57 -38.14
N GLU A 820 17.31 -1.05 -39.15
CA GLU A 820 16.73 -0.67 -40.45
C GLU A 820 17.58 -1.18 -41.64
N GLY A 821 17.08 -0.98 -42.86
CA GLY A 821 17.78 -1.32 -44.10
C GLY A 821 17.56 -2.78 -44.51
N GLN A 822 18.63 -3.57 -44.54
CA GLN A 822 18.54 -4.99 -44.95
C GLN A 822 17.89 -5.89 -43.89
N TYR A 823 17.78 -5.42 -42.64
CA TYR A 823 17.14 -6.17 -41.57
C TYR A 823 15.62 -5.95 -41.59
N ARG A 824 14.88 -7.04 -41.83
CA ARG A 824 13.42 -6.99 -42.03
C ARG A 824 12.60 -6.95 -40.75
N LEU A 825 13.12 -7.51 -39.66
CA LEU A 825 12.38 -7.70 -38.40
C LEU A 825 12.60 -6.57 -37.38
N GLY A 826 13.22 -5.46 -37.79
CA GLY A 826 13.21 -4.24 -36.97
C GLY A 826 11.79 -3.70 -36.84
N ALA A 827 11.59 -2.70 -35.99
CA ALA A 827 10.30 -2.05 -35.78
C ALA A 827 10.30 -0.57 -36.18
N PHE A 828 11.40 -0.06 -36.75
CA PHE A 828 11.58 1.34 -37.11
C PHE A 828 11.61 1.52 -38.64
N ARG A 829 11.15 2.70 -39.09
CA ARG A 829 11.24 3.17 -40.49
C ARG A 829 11.54 4.68 -40.51
N ASN A 830 12.55 5.08 -41.27
CA ASN A 830 13.07 6.45 -41.31
C ASN A 830 13.41 6.98 -39.89
N HIS A 831 14.10 6.16 -39.10
CA HIS A 831 14.52 6.49 -37.73
C HIS A 831 13.36 6.81 -36.77
N ARG A 832 12.17 6.25 -37.05
CA ARG A 832 10.95 6.40 -36.25
C ARG A 832 10.31 5.05 -35.96
N PRO A 833 9.72 4.84 -34.77
CA PRO A 833 8.94 3.64 -34.50
C PRO A 833 7.76 3.50 -35.46
N THR A 834 7.55 2.30 -35.97
CA THR A 834 6.34 1.93 -36.72
C THR A 834 5.19 1.57 -35.77
N ALA A 835 4.02 1.29 -36.33
CA ALA A 835 2.85 0.84 -35.57
C ALA A 835 3.11 -0.44 -34.74
N ILE A 836 4.13 -1.24 -35.08
CA ILE A 836 4.51 -2.44 -34.31
C ILE A 836 4.76 -2.07 -32.84
N MET A 837 5.50 -0.98 -32.59
CA MET A 837 5.85 -0.57 -31.23
C MET A 837 4.65 -0.11 -30.41
N ASP A 838 3.56 0.34 -31.05
CA ASP A 838 2.32 0.67 -30.33
C ASP A 838 1.71 -0.55 -29.63
N ALA A 839 2.09 -1.77 -30.00
CA ALA A 839 1.63 -2.97 -29.32
C ALA A 839 1.99 -2.96 -27.82
N PHE A 840 3.02 -2.25 -27.40
CA PHE A 840 3.47 -2.21 -26.00
C PHE A 840 2.75 -1.19 -25.10
N LYS A 841 1.92 -0.30 -25.66
CA LYS A 841 1.33 0.84 -24.92
C LYS A 841 0.15 0.51 -24.01
N ASP A 842 -0.48 -0.66 -24.16
CA ASP A 842 -1.82 -0.94 -23.63
C ASP A 842 -1.85 -1.87 -22.40
N TYR A 843 -0.74 -2.04 -21.65
CA TYR A 843 -0.58 -3.13 -20.67
C TYR A 843 -0.21 -2.73 -19.24
#